data_AF-A0A1Q5AAG9-F1
#
_entry.id   AF-A0A1Q5AAG9-F1
#
_cell.length_a   1.000
_cell.length_b   1.000
_cell.length_c   1.000
_cell.angle_alpha   90.00
_cell.angle_beta   90.00
_cell.angle_gamma   90.00
#
_symmetry.space_group_name_H-M   'P 1'
#
loop_
_entity.id
_entity.type
_entity.pdbx_description
1 polymer ?
#
loop_
_entity_poly.entity_id
_entity_poly.type
_entity_poly.pdbx_seq_one_letter_code
_entity_poly.pdbx_strand_id
1 'polypeptide(L)'
;MLSTKATRPARAALAVIVSGAMVALASGGGPAYAADPNDAAKARATPAYQLARGETCGLRPSASKSLKDETLSCLGVDAKLDRTPAVGETAILRVTVRGQGKIGPSEISVTLPAELEWVQTPAELGVQDRKSILPERSGTVSVARTTRTLRADDRFAFSGVVRAVKAGPVQIQVRATAPHGKDVQAGQDDVFLTIGEKPGLSRLGHATPAGDNATKPVPTTARAPRLAGQKPRSVGVDRVAGEARAEAAAKGLTSISPLAACDTRVAGNWSYQDQNGSWHNQMNFQVQVWDDDTFGDSLLATGVTDANGNYNICFDSQVEGWPDSGTADIYLRFISSNSLWRVQRGGNPLSFQTGTTNDVPTGSTLNLGSLTAGDGALQRGLHAFDAANDAWLWIPKPNNLCWDQDDTSCRQVVINWAPDSTDGTYYNTGDNQVHLAADDPNAPVTVVHEIGHAVMDDLYNDSFPSAPNCSPHSITGTSSAGCAWTEGWAEWFPATVFNDPFYRWPNGASLNLENPSWGNGWGEGDTTEGRIAGALIDITDYANEGTWDRHGEGPLNIWTTSRRHNSVNFADFWAQRAADGFNVADSGALASVYQNTIDYQFRDPLGNYAPLTRPTPTPPHNFGYSTSSPYWSVVALKPNSGDLDLQLWDDRGQGAYLAGSAQGGTNVDFVAVDSNRRALGDYYPRVVNYSGGGGYRIELAQGTVVLNAGSSTITMGTNNVVTVRDTYLTAGVPVTISVATTNTGQDAELFVLDSDPANAGSWIRSRSAAVATATSGGAGATETITFTPARSAWYGVVVINKAGSGNYTLTRS
;
A
#
# COMPACT_ATOMS: atom_id res chain seq x y z
N MET A 1 28.00 -65.13 27.25
CA MET A 1 26.78 -65.92 26.99
C MET A 1 25.63 -64.95 26.74
N LEU A 2 24.99 -65.08 25.56
CA LEU A 2 23.61 -64.70 25.21
C LEU A 2 23.10 -63.25 25.48
N SER A 3 23.10 -62.46 24.40
CA SER A 3 21.94 -61.76 23.77
C SER A 3 20.76 -61.30 24.64
N THR A 4 20.42 -60.01 24.54
CA THR A 4 19.02 -59.56 24.54
C THR A 4 18.76 -58.51 23.45
N LYS A 5 17.61 -58.73 22.79
CA LYS A 5 17.10 -58.10 21.57
C LYS A 5 16.42 -56.77 21.83
N ALA A 6 16.33 -56.01 20.72
CA ALA A 6 15.50 -54.85 20.48
C ALA A 6 13.99 -55.06 20.74
N THR A 7 13.35 -53.97 21.18
CA THR A 7 11.94 -53.65 20.90
C THR A 7 11.79 -52.13 20.71
N ARG A 8 11.21 -51.75 19.57
CA ARG A 8 10.68 -50.39 19.28
C ARG A 8 9.47 -50.09 20.16
N PRO A 9 9.11 -48.81 20.32
CA PRO A 9 7.71 -48.43 20.31
C PRO A 9 7.36 -47.45 19.17
N ALA A 10 6.09 -47.53 18.82
CA ALA A 10 5.40 -46.97 17.69
C ALA A 10 5.41 -45.43 17.64
N ARG A 11 5.53 -44.88 16.42
CA ARG A 11 5.12 -43.51 16.10
C ARG A 11 3.59 -43.49 16.03
N ALA A 12 2.96 -42.84 17.01
CA ALA A 12 1.56 -42.43 16.92
C ALA A 12 1.48 -41.26 15.92
N ALA A 13 0.72 -41.46 14.84
CA ALA A 13 0.33 -40.39 13.93
C ALA A 13 -0.71 -39.52 14.64
N LEU A 14 -0.35 -38.27 14.94
CA LEU A 14 -1.30 -37.26 15.38
C LEU A 14 -1.97 -36.69 14.14
N ALA A 15 -3.18 -37.17 13.84
CA ALA A 15 -4.06 -36.58 12.85
C ALA A 15 -4.57 -35.24 13.40
N VAL A 16 -4.01 -34.13 12.90
CA VAL A 16 -4.58 -32.79 13.10
C VAL A 16 -5.75 -32.65 12.13
N ILE A 17 -6.95 -32.79 12.67
CA ILE A 17 -8.20 -32.45 11.98
C ILE A 17 -8.23 -30.92 11.85
N VAL A 18 -7.94 -30.42 10.65
CA VAL A 18 -8.16 -29.01 10.29
C VAL A 18 -9.64 -28.87 9.97
N SER A 19 -10.41 -28.41 10.96
CA SER A 19 -11.80 -28.00 10.77
C SER A 19 -11.80 -26.62 10.11
N GLY A 20 -12.04 -26.60 8.80
CA GLY A 20 -12.30 -25.38 8.03
C GLY A 20 -13.62 -24.75 8.47
N ALA A 21 -13.54 -23.69 9.26
CA ALA A 21 -14.60 -22.71 9.40
C ALA A 21 -14.21 -21.51 8.54
N MET A 22 -14.74 -21.46 7.32
CA MET A 22 -14.78 -20.22 6.53
C MET A 22 -15.66 -19.23 7.29
N VAL A 23 -15.04 -18.35 8.07
CA VAL A 23 -15.68 -17.12 8.52
C VAL A 23 -15.74 -16.22 7.29
N ALA A 24 -16.94 -16.09 6.72
CA ALA A 24 -17.23 -15.02 5.79
C ALA A 24 -17.03 -13.70 6.54
N LEU A 25 -15.86 -13.10 6.36
CA LEU A 25 -15.60 -11.73 6.74
C LEU A 25 -16.50 -10.87 5.88
N ALA A 26 -17.61 -10.40 6.46
CA ALA A 26 -18.32 -9.26 5.93
C ALA A 26 -17.31 -8.12 5.83
N SER A 27 -17.13 -7.58 4.62
CA SER A 27 -16.39 -6.37 4.33
C SER A 27 -16.95 -5.23 5.19
N GLY A 28 -16.38 -5.04 6.38
CA GLY A 28 -16.65 -3.90 7.24
C GLY A 28 -16.06 -2.67 6.58
N GLY A 29 -16.87 -1.61 6.45
CA GLY A 29 -16.38 -0.33 5.93
C GLY A 29 -15.12 0.09 6.67
N GLY A 30 -14.05 0.33 5.92
CA GLY A 30 -12.80 0.83 6.45
C GLY A 30 -12.98 2.16 7.20
N PRO A 31 -12.05 2.51 8.07
CA PRO A 31 -12.08 3.79 8.77
C PRO A 31 -12.09 4.94 7.73
N ALA A 32 -13.06 5.83 7.87
CA ALA A 32 -13.14 7.03 7.04
C ALA A 32 -12.02 7.99 7.44
N TYR A 33 -10.86 7.91 6.77
CA TYR A 33 -9.79 8.90 6.92
C TYR A 33 -9.84 9.90 5.77
N ALA A 34 -9.66 11.18 6.12
CA ALA A 34 -9.77 12.37 5.27
C ALA A 34 -11.02 12.38 4.38
N ALA A 35 -12.16 12.87 4.91
CA ALA A 35 -13.42 13.16 4.21
C ALA A 35 -13.45 12.70 2.75
N ASP A 36 -13.61 11.39 2.57
CA ASP A 36 -13.78 10.78 1.26
C ASP A 36 -14.94 11.53 0.60
N PRO A 37 -14.77 12.15 -0.58
CA PRO A 37 -15.91 12.67 -1.31
C PRO A 37 -16.89 11.51 -1.46
N ASN A 38 -18.09 11.63 -0.86
CA ASN A 38 -19.14 10.58 -0.81
C ASN A 38 -19.13 9.68 -2.06
N ASP A 39 -19.51 8.41 -1.96
CA ASP A 39 -19.62 7.50 -3.12
C ASP A 39 -20.41 8.08 -4.31
N ALA A 40 -21.32 9.03 -4.07
CA ALA A 40 -22.02 9.81 -5.11
C ALA A 40 -21.12 10.75 -5.94
N ALA A 41 -19.99 11.21 -5.41
CA ALA A 41 -18.95 11.96 -6.10
C ALA A 41 -17.99 11.03 -6.86
N LYS A 42 -17.70 9.83 -6.33
CA LYS A 42 -17.00 8.75 -7.06
C LYS A 42 -17.81 8.24 -8.27
N ALA A 43 -19.14 8.30 -8.17
CA ALA A 43 -20.08 7.85 -9.20
C ALA A 43 -20.46 8.93 -10.24
N ARG A 44 -19.94 10.17 -10.15
CA ARG A 44 -20.25 11.22 -11.14
C ARG A 44 -19.18 11.33 -12.22
N ALA A 45 -19.52 10.68 -13.33
CA ALA A 45 -18.97 10.80 -14.68
C ALA A 45 -17.60 10.13 -14.91
N THR A 46 -17.55 9.46 -16.06
CA THR A 46 -16.37 8.95 -16.78
C THR A 46 -15.10 9.75 -16.46
N PRO A 47 -13.95 9.11 -16.18
CA PRO A 47 -12.74 9.85 -15.84
C PRO A 47 -12.42 10.84 -16.96
N ALA A 48 -12.49 12.14 -16.66
CA ALA A 48 -12.39 13.18 -17.68
C ALA A 48 -10.95 13.35 -18.21
N TYR A 49 -9.96 12.65 -17.62
CA TYR A 49 -8.56 12.66 -18.01
C TYR A 49 -7.76 11.55 -17.28
N GLN A 50 -6.88 10.88 -18.03
CA GLN A 50 -5.73 10.13 -17.54
C GLN A 50 -4.49 10.79 -18.15
N LEU A 51 -3.41 10.93 -17.37
CA LEU A 51 -2.12 11.35 -17.91
C LEU A 51 -1.71 10.40 -19.06
N ALA A 52 -1.08 10.93 -20.11
CA ALA A 52 -0.54 10.05 -21.13
C ALA A 52 0.55 9.15 -20.51
N ARG A 53 0.83 7.99 -21.12
CA ARG A 53 1.79 7.02 -20.58
C ARG A 53 3.15 7.67 -20.30
N GLY A 54 3.57 7.66 -19.03
CA GLY A 54 4.83 8.25 -18.58
C GLY A 54 4.80 9.77 -18.33
N GLU A 55 3.66 10.45 -18.48
CA GLU A 55 3.52 11.82 -17.97
C GLU A 55 3.35 11.80 -16.44
N THR A 56 4.12 12.62 -15.75
CA THR A 56 4.02 12.80 -14.30
C THR A 56 3.45 14.16 -13.95
N CYS A 57 2.75 14.22 -12.82
CA CYS A 57 2.44 15.47 -12.17
C CYS A 57 3.74 16.13 -11.69
N GLY A 58 3.94 17.42 -11.97
CA GLY A 58 5.17 18.16 -11.66
C GLY A 58 4.94 19.44 -10.87
N LEU A 59 3.70 19.76 -10.48
CA LEU A 59 3.42 20.92 -9.64
C LEU A 59 3.65 20.57 -8.17
N ARG A 60 4.04 21.58 -7.41
CA ARG A 60 3.99 21.50 -5.96
C ARG A 60 2.56 21.74 -5.48
N PRO A 61 2.05 20.92 -4.55
CA PRO A 61 0.69 21.06 -4.05
C PRO A 61 0.49 22.39 -3.30
N SER A 62 1.53 22.86 -2.60
CA SER A 62 1.57 24.11 -1.83
C SER A 62 2.73 25.01 -2.29
N ALA A 63 2.48 26.31 -2.39
CA ALA A 63 3.54 27.30 -2.64
C ALA A 63 4.23 27.79 -1.36
N SER A 64 3.61 27.63 -0.18
CA SER A 64 4.18 28.06 1.11
C SER A 64 5.03 26.99 1.80
N LYS A 65 4.84 25.70 1.45
CA LYS A 65 5.72 24.62 1.91
C LYS A 65 7.15 24.77 1.36
N SER A 66 8.13 24.31 2.15
CA SER A 66 9.55 24.38 1.80
C SER A 66 9.91 23.54 0.57
N LEU A 67 11.15 23.68 0.07
CA LEU A 67 11.62 22.83 -1.03
C LEU A 67 11.84 21.36 -0.66
N LYS A 68 11.79 21.03 0.64
CA LYS A 68 11.96 19.68 1.16
C LYS A 68 10.67 18.86 1.18
N ASP A 69 9.52 19.47 0.86
CA ASP A 69 8.28 18.71 0.66
C ASP A 69 8.41 17.86 -0.61
N GLU A 70 8.37 16.54 -0.45
CA GLU A 70 8.84 15.62 -1.50
C GLU A 70 7.76 15.24 -2.50
N THR A 71 6.49 15.53 -2.17
CA THR A 71 5.33 15.11 -2.96
C THR A 71 4.99 16.07 -4.11
N LEU A 72 4.70 15.49 -5.27
CA LEU A 72 4.19 16.21 -6.44
C LEU A 72 2.69 16.00 -6.64
N SER A 73 2.05 16.99 -7.27
CA SER A 73 0.61 16.98 -7.60
C SER A 73 0.36 17.62 -8.95
N CYS A 74 -0.76 17.27 -9.58
CA CYS A 74 -1.17 17.95 -10.81
C CYS A 74 -1.98 19.22 -10.51
N LEU A 75 -2.17 19.57 -9.24
CA LEU A 75 -2.77 20.82 -8.78
C LEU A 75 -1.80 21.54 -7.84
N GLY A 76 -1.59 22.83 -8.05
CA GLY A 76 -0.79 23.67 -7.17
C GLY A 76 -1.56 24.89 -6.67
N VAL A 77 -1.46 25.18 -5.38
CA VAL A 77 -2.17 26.30 -4.73
C VAL A 77 -1.17 27.28 -4.11
N ASP A 78 -1.45 28.58 -4.24
CA ASP A 78 -0.73 29.68 -3.57
C ASP A 78 -1.76 30.60 -2.90
N ALA A 79 -1.63 30.82 -1.59
CA ALA A 79 -2.50 31.65 -0.78
C ALA A 79 -1.68 32.64 0.05
N LYS A 80 -2.00 33.93 -0.04
CA LYS A 80 -1.25 35.00 0.66
C LYS A 80 -2.17 36.11 1.14
N LEU A 81 -1.89 36.61 2.34
CA LEU A 81 -2.42 37.88 2.81
C LEU A 81 -1.47 39.02 2.43
N ASP A 82 -2.01 40.18 2.09
CA ASP A 82 -1.22 41.40 1.84
C ASP A 82 -0.63 42.00 3.13
N ARG A 83 -1.25 41.74 4.28
CA ARG A 83 -0.78 42.10 5.63
C ARG A 83 -1.39 41.20 6.70
N THR A 84 -0.86 41.22 7.91
CA THR A 84 -1.42 40.56 9.09
C THR A 84 -2.39 41.50 9.82
N PRO A 85 -3.73 41.29 9.75
CA PRO A 85 -4.69 42.18 10.39
C PRO A 85 -4.71 41.98 11.91
N ALA A 86 -4.85 43.06 12.68
CA ALA A 86 -5.28 43.00 14.08
C ALA A 86 -6.80 42.99 14.21
N VAL A 87 -7.34 42.70 15.41
CA VAL A 87 -8.79 42.73 15.66
C VAL A 87 -9.39 44.06 15.19
N GLY A 88 -10.42 43.97 14.34
CA GLY A 88 -11.11 45.09 13.68
C GLY A 88 -10.53 45.50 12.32
N GLU A 89 -9.30 45.09 11.99
CA GLU A 89 -8.65 45.42 10.71
C GLU A 89 -8.98 44.40 9.61
N THR A 90 -8.78 44.83 8.37
CA THR A 90 -9.01 44.01 7.17
C THR A 90 -7.72 43.63 6.45
N ALA A 91 -7.71 42.53 5.72
CA ALA A 91 -6.61 42.14 4.83
C ALA A 91 -7.15 41.57 3.52
N ILE A 92 -6.39 41.69 2.44
CA ILE A 92 -6.71 41.09 1.15
C ILE A 92 -6.08 39.70 1.09
N LEU A 93 -6.91 38.68 0.99
CA LEU A 93 -6.49 37.32 0.69
C LEU A 93 -6.43 37.15 -0.83
N ARG A 94 -5.24 36.80 -1.35
CA ARG A 94 -5.00 36.46 -2.75
C ARG A 94 -4.78 34.96 -2.87
N VAL A 95 -5.47 34.34 -3.81
CA VAL A 95 -5.36 32.92 -4.11
C VAL A 95 -5.04 32.71 -5.57
N THR A 96 -4.10 31.80 -5.87
CA THR A 96 -3.85 31.28 -7.21
C THR A 96 -3.92 29.76 -7.18
N VAL A 97 -4.68 29.17 -8.11
CA VAL A 97 -4.73 27.73 -8.37
C VAL A 97 -4.18 27.46 -9.77
N ARG A 98 -3.30 26.47 -9.88
CA ARG A 98 -2.64 26.02 -11.12
C ARG A 98 -3.00 24.56 -11.38
N GLY A 99 -3.26 24.22 -12.64
CA GLY A 99 -3.46 22.85 -13.08
C GLY A 99 -2.41 22.41 -14.10
N GLN A 100 -2.00 21.14 -14.00
CA GLN A 100 -1.19 20.46 -15.02
C GLN A 100 -2.04 19.39 -15.69
N GLY A 101 -2.08 19.40 -17.02
CA GLY A 101 -3.02 18.57 -17.78
C GLY A 101 -4.47 19.03 -17.67
N LYS A 102 -5.39 18.28 -18.29
CA LYS A 102 -6.83 18.57 -18.20
C LYS A 102 -7.38 17.96 -16.92
N ILE A 103 -7.49 18.73 -15.85
CA ILE A 103 -7.99 18.24 -14.56
C ILE A 103 -9.33 18.88 -14.21
N GLY A 104 -10.29 18.03 -13.82
CA GLY A 104 -11.54 18.46 -13.23
C GLY A 104 -12.80 17.76 -13.77
N PRO A 105 -13.98 18.17 -13.28
CA PRO A 105 -14.24 19.39 -12.51
C PRO A 105 -13.50 19.42 -11.16
N SER A 106 -12.75 20.49 -10.91
CA SER A 106 -12.02 20.74 -9.68
C SER A 106 -12.86 21.56 -8.70
N GLU A 107 -13.02 21.10 -7.47
CA GLU A 107 -13.59 21.88 -6.37
C GLU A 107 -12.50 22.75 -5.76
N ILE A 108 -12.71 24.07 -5.74
CA ILE A 108 -11.80 25.03 -5.11
C ILE A 108 -12.53 25.62 -3.90
N SER A 109 -11.88 25.59 -2.74
CA SER A 109 -12.43 26.09 -1.49
C SER A 109 -11.44 26.95 -0.71
N VAL A 110 -11.97 27.97 -0.03
CA VAL A 110 -11.27 28.77 0.98
C VAL A 110 -12.05 28.66 2.28
N THR A 111 -11.39 28.22 3.34
CA THR A 111 -11.97 28.07 4.67
C THR A 111 -11.37 29.11 5.62
N LEU A 112 -12.23 29.97 6.16
CA LEU A 112 -11.88 30.92 7.22
C LEU A 112 -12.30 30.36 8.59
N PRO A 113 -11.43 30.43 9.63
CA PRO A 113 -11.79 30.12 11.00
C PRO A 113 -12.67 31.20 11.63
N ALA A 114 -13.26 30.93 12.80
CA ALA A 114 -14.20 31.82 13.47
C ALA A 114 -13.61 33.19 13.86
N GLU A 115 -12.29 33.29 13.96
CA GLU A 115 -11.53 34.51 14.21
C GLU A 115 -11.48 35.46 12.99
N LEU A 116 -11.89 35.01 11.81
CA LEU A 116 -11.92 35.77 10.56
C LEU A 116 -13.31 35.74 9.91
N GLU A 117 -13.70 36.85 9.30
CA GLU A 117 -14.93 36.91 8.51
C GLU A 117 -14.73 37.58 7.15
N TRP A 118 -15.61 37.28 6.20
CA TRP A 118 -15.59 37.91 4.88
C TRP A 118 -16.20 39.33 4.95
N VAL A 119 -15.42 40.34 4.57
CA VAL A 119 -15.94 41.68 4.24
C VAL A 119 -16.37 41.73 2.78
N GLN A 120 -15.55 41.13 1.91
CA GLN A 120 -15.83 40.95 0.51
C GLN A 120 -15.41 39.55 0.12
N THR A 121 -16.39 38.73 -0.26
CA THR A 121 -16.11 37.37 -0.74
C THR A 121 -15.43 37.44 -2.10
N PRO A 122 -14.55 36.48 -2.44
CA PRO A 122 -14.01 36.42 -3.78
C PRO A 122 -15.12 36.28 -4.83
N ALA A 123 -15.00 37.01 -5.94
CA ALA A 123 -15.94 36.87 -7.06
C ALA A 123 -15.95 35.40 -7.53
N GLU A 124 -17.12 34.90 -7.96
CA GLU A 124 -17.35 33.51 -8.40
C GLU A 124 -17.40 32.43 -7.30
N LEU A 125 -17.16 32.76 -6.02
CA LEU A 125 -17.26 31.79 -4.92
C LEU A 125 -18.57 31.98 -4.12
N GLY A 126 -19.32 30.90 -3.96
CA GLY A 126 -20.47 30.83 -3.05
C GLY A 126 -20.00 30.59 -1.62
N VAL A 127 -20.51 31.35 -0.65
CA VAL A 127 -20.13 31.23 0.77
C VAL A 127 -21.20 30.51 1.57
N GLN A 128 -20.75 29.61 2.43
CA GLN A 128 -21.60 28.93 3.40
C GLN A 128 -20.87 28.79 4.73
N ASP A 129 -21.56 29.15 5.80
CA ASP A 129 -21.09 28.91 7.15
C ASP A 129 -21.45 27.49 7.56
N ARG A 130 -20.50 26.79 8.19
CA ARG A 130 -20.70 25.42 8.67
C ARG A 130 -19.99 25.24 10.00
N LYS A 131 -20.52 24.37 10.84
CA LYS A 131 -19.82 23.96 12.06
C LYS A 131 -18.66 23.05 11.66
N SER A 132 -17.44 23.39 12.10
CA SER A 132 -16.28 22.55 11.90
C SER A 132 -16.31 21.34 12.83
N ILE A 133 -15.88 20.20 12.30
CA ILE A 133 -15.57 18.99 13.07
C ILE A 133 -14.10 18.91 13.46
N LEU A 134 -13.24 19.70 12.81
CA LEU A 134 -11.79 19.72 13.02
C LEU A 134 -11.47 20.43 14.34
N PRO A 135 -10.70 19.81 15.24
CA PRO A 135 -10.37 20.40 16.54
C PRO A 135 -9.60 21.71 16.43
N GLU A 136 -8.67 21.82 15.48
CA GLU A 136 -7.84 23.00 15.22
C GLU A 136 -8.63 24.21 14.72
N ARG A 137 -9.87 24.00 14.25
CA ARG A 137 -10.77 25.03 13.72
C ARG A 137 -12.14 24.92 14.35
N SER A 138 -12.20 24.62 15.65
CA SER A 138 -13.46 24.43 16.36
C SER A 138 -14.38 25.67 16.24
N GLY A 139 -15.69 25.44 16.16
CA GLY A 139 -16.68 26.51 16.01
C GLY A 139 -17.23 26.64 14.59
N THR A 140 -17.72 27.83 14.25
CA THR A 140 -18.30 28.11 12.92
C THR A 140 -17.20 28.58 11.98
N VAL A 141 -17.02 27.86 10.87
CA VAL A 141 -16.10 28.24 9.79
C VAL A 141 -16.88 28.77 8.60
N SER A 142 -16.32 29.76 7.91
CA SER A 142 -16.91 30.29 6.69
C SER A 142 -16.18 29.72 5.48
N VAL A 143 -16.90 28.97 4.63
CA VAL A 143 -16.28 28.30 3.48
C VAL A 143 -16.80 28.87 2.17
N ALA A 144 -15.90 29.50 1.42
CA ALA A 144 -16.15 30.00 0.07
C ALA A 144 -15.75 28.92 -0.95
N ARG A 145 -16.65 28.51 -1.85
CA ARG A 145 -16.42 27.42 -2.81
C ARG A 145 -16.79 27.78 -4.25
N THR A 146 -16.10 27.18 -5.19
CA THR A 146 -16.46 27.18 -6.61
C THR A 146 -16.01 25.87 -7.28
N THR A 147 -16.50 25.60 -8.49
CA THR A 147 -16.09 24.44 -9.29
C THR A 147 -15.62 24.90 -10.66
N ARG A 148 -14.45 24.44 -11.09
CA ARG A 148 -13.91 24.72 -12.42
C ARG A 148 -13.18 23.54 -13.01
N THR A 149 -13.28 23.37 -14.32
CA THR A 149 -12.30 22.54 -15.05
C THR A 149 -11.05 23.37 -15.31
N LEU A 150 -9.90 22.85 -14.93
CA LEU A 150 -8.58 23.42 -15.22
C LEU A 150 -7.95 22.66 -16.39
N ARG A 151 -7.29 23.38 -17.29
CA ARG A 151 -6.47 22.83 -18.37
C ARG A 151 -4.98 22.94 -18.02
N ALA A 152 -4.14 22.31 -18.83
CA ALA A 152 -2.70 22.46 -18.71
C ALA A 152 -2.36 23.95 -18.81
N ASP A 153 -1.49 24.41 -17.90
CA ASP A 153 -1.04 25.80 -17.76
C ASP A 153 -2.13 26.82 -17.38
N ASP A 154 -3.36 26.37 -17.09
CA ASP A 154 -4.39 27.27 -16.55
C ASP A 154 -3.94 27.81 -15.20
N ARG A 155 -4.06 29.13 -15.07
CA ARG A 155 -3.85 29.86 -13.82
C ARG A 155 -5.13 30.59 -13.46
N PHE A 156 -5.82 30.11 -12.44
CA PHE A 156 -7.00 30.76 -11.90
C PHE A 156 -6.63 31.56 -10.65
N ALA A 157 -6.93 32.85 -10.64
CA ALA A 157 -6.61 33.72 -9.52
C ALA A 157 -7.84 34.51 -9.08
N PHE A 158 -8.01 34.65 -7.77
CA PHE A 158 -9.10 35.41 -7.16
C PHE A 158 -8.65 36.05 -5.85
N SER A 159 -9.40 37.04 -5.39
CA SER A 159 -9.11 37.75 -4.14
C SER A 159 -10.38 38.09 -3.39
N GLY A 160 -10.30 38.03 -2.05
CA GLY A 160 -11.34 38.52 -1.15
C GLY A 160 -10.75 39.40 -0.05
N VAL A 161 -11.62 40.10 0.68
CA VAL A 161 -11.24 40.92 1.84
C VAL A 161 -11.76 40.23 3.09
N VAL A 162 -10.85 39.94 4.02
CA VAL A 162 -11.15 39.35 5.33
C VAL A 162 -11.01 40.39 6.43
N ARG A 163 -11.76 40.25 7.52
CA ARG A 163 -11.62 41.05 8.75
C ARG A 163 -11.31 40.14 9.93
N ALA A 164 -10.36 40.54 10.76
CA ALA A 164 -10.09 39.89 12.04
C ALA A 164 -11.11 40.31 13.09
N VAL A 165 -11.80 39.35 13.70
CA VAL A 165 -12.84 39.60 14.70
C VAL A 165 -12.41 39.20 16.11
N LYS A 166 -11.39 38.35 16.24
CA LYS A 166 -10.91 37.84 17.52
C LYS A 166 -9.40 37.57 17.45
N ALA A 167 -8.71 37.83 18.56
CA ALA A 167 -7.29 37.53 18.70
C ALA A 167 -7.04 36.03 18.90
N GLY A 168 -5.89 35.55 18.43
CA GLY A 168 -5.49 34.14 18.55
C GLY A 168 -4.78 33.59 17.31
N PRO A 169 -4.25 32.36 17.40
CA PRO A 169 -3.71 31.66 16.25
C PRO A 169 -4.83 31.27 15.28
N VAL A 170 -4.55 31.39 13.98
CA VAL A 170 -5.49 31.05 12.92
C VAL A 170 -4.78 30.35 11.76
N GLN A 171 -5.57 29.56 11.02
CA GLN A 171 -5.18 28.93 9.76
C GLN A 171 -6.25 29.24 8.72
N ILE A 172 -5.88 29.97 7.67
CA ILE A 172 -6.70 30.07 6.45
C ILE A 172 -6.28 28.93 5.55
N GLN A 173 -7.21 28.03 5.21
CA GLN A 173 -6.93 26.92 4.31
C GLN A 173 -7.53 27.18 2.94
N VAL A 174 -6.71 26.98 1.90
CA VAL A 174 -7.14 27.01 0.51
C VAL A 174 -6.86 25.65 -0.11
N ARG A 175 -7.88 25.02 -0.67
CA ARG A 175 -7.78 23.66 -1.21
C ARG A 175 -8.39 23.59 -2.61
N ALA A 176 -7.73 22.86 -3.49
CA ALA A 176 -8.25 22.46 -4.79
C ALA A 176 -8.21 20.93 -4.88
N THR A 177 -9.33 20.28 -5.14
CA THR A 177 -9.42 18.82 -5.36
C THR A 177 -10.04 18.51 -6.71
N ALA A 178 -9.69 17.39 -7.32
CA ALA A 178 -10.29 16.94 -8.57
C ALA A 178 -10.29 15.41 -8.68
N PRO A 179 -11.35 14.81 -9.23
CA PRO A 179 -11.34 13.39 -9.58
C PRO A 179 -10.25 13.09 -10.62
N HIS A 180 -9.57 11.96 -10.45
CA HIS A 180 -8.54 11.47 -11.36
C HIS A 180 -8.62 9.95 -11.48
N GLY A 181 -9.34 9.43 -12.48
CA GLY A 181 -9.60 7.98 -12.53
C GLY A 181 -10.48 7.53 -11.36
N LYS A 182 -9.99 6.57 -10.57
CA LYS A 182 -10.58 6.14 -9.28
C LYS A 182 -9.99 6.90 -8.08
N ASP A 183 -9.03 7.79 -8.34
CA ASP A 183 -8.20 8.47 -7.38
C ASP A 183 -8.60 9.97 -7.29
N VAL A 184 -7.97 10.70 -6.37
CA VAL A 184 -8.21 12.14 -6.18
C VAL A 184 -6.88 12.87 -6.24
N GLN A 185 -6.80 13.90 -7.09
CA GLN A 185 -5.68 14.85 -7.14
C GLN A 185 -6.03 16.07 -6.30
N ALA A 186 -5.06 16.62 -5.58
CA ALA A 186 -5.28 17.80 -4.76
C ALA A 186 -4.05 18.70 -4.64
N GLY A 187 -4.31 20.00 -4.53
CA GLY A 187 -3.35 21.01 -4.09
C GLY A 187 -3.93 21.74 -2.89
N GLN A 188 -3.07 22.17 -1.97
CA GLN A 188 -3.49 22.90 -0.78
C GLN A 188 -2.42 23.92 -0.40
N ASP A 189 -2.85 25.10 0.03
CA ASP A 189 -1.97 26.05 0.68
C ASP A 189 -2.63 26.64 1.92
N ASP A 190 -1.81 26.95 2.92
CA ASP A 190 -2.27 27.39 4.24
C ASP A 190 -1.58 28.70 4.63
N VAL A 191 -2.37 29.65 5.14
CA VAL A 191 -1.84 30.88 5.73
C VAL A 191 -1.98 30.81 7.24
N PHE A 192 -0.84 30.62 7.92
CA PHE A 192 -0.76 30.64 9.38
C PHE A 192 -0.43 32.05 9.88
N LEU A 193 -1.22 32.55 10.84
CA LEU A 193 -0.93 33.81 11.51
C LEU A 193 -1.47 33.80 12.95
N THR A 194 -0.92 34.68 13.78
CA THR A 194 -1.46 35.03 15.11
C THR A 194 -2.06 36.42 15.00
N ILE A 195 -3.38 36.53 15.22
CA ILE A 195 -4.09 37.82 15.28
C ILE A 195 -3.89 38.43 16.65
N GLY A 196 -3.35 39.65 16.70
CA GLY A 196 -3.21 40.43 17.92
C GLY A 196 -4.45 41.28 18.22
N GLU A 197 -4.66 41.59 19.50
CA GLU A 197 -5.76 42.45 19.95
C GLU A 197 -5.67 43.90 19.42
N LYS A 198 -4.46 44.35 19.05
CA LYS A 198 -4.17 45.72 18.64
C LYS A 198 -3.24 45.74 17.41
N PRO A 199 -3.29 46.81 16.59
CA PRO A 199 -2.37 46.99 15.48
C PRO A 199 -0.91 46.81 15.91
N GLY A 200 -0.12 46.10 15.10
CA GLY A 200 1.29 45.80 15.37
C GLY A 200 1.55 44.57 16.25
N LEU A 201 0.51 43.94 16.82
CA LEU A 201 0.65 42.69 17.59
C LEU A 201 0.37 41.43 16.76
N SER A 202 -0.16 41.57 15.54
CA SER A 202 -0.38 40.43 14.63
C SER A 202 0.90 40.03 13.89
N ARG A 203 1.13 38.73 13.72
CA ARG A 203 2.31 38.18 13.03
C ARG A 203 1.98 36.92 12.24
N LEU A 204 2.81 36.59 11.24
CA LEU A 204 2.73 35.29 10.58
C LEU A 204 3.22 34.17 11.51
N GLY A 205 2.70 32.96 11.30
CA GLY A 205 2.94 31.80 12.15
C GLY A 205 2.19 31.85 13.49
N HIS A 206 2.27 30.76 14.22
CA HIS A 206 1.71 30.62 15.56
C HIS A 206 2.78 30.93 16.61
N ALA A 207 2.37 31.65 17.65
CA ALA A 207 3.22 31.84 18.82
C ALA A 207 3.69 30.48 19.37
N THR A 208 4.98 30.35 19.65
CA THR A 208 5.46 29.28 20.55
C THR A 208 5.21 29.74 21.98
N PRO A 209 4.40 29.02 22.78
CA PRO A 209 4.23 29.34 24.20
C PRO A 209 5.59 29.27 24.92
N ALA A 210 5.78 30.13 25.91
CA ALA A 210 6.86 29.97 26.87
C ALA A 210 6.40 28.96 27.93
N GLY A 211 6.96 27.75 27.90
CA GLY A 211 6.61 26.68 28.84
C GLY A 211 5.55 25.71 28.31
N ASP A 212 4.90 25.01 29.24
CA ASP A 212 3.96 23.94 28.95
C ASP A 212 2.60 24.45 28.44
N ASN A 213 1.96 23.64 27.59
CA ASN A 213 0.63 23.95 27.09
C ASN A 213 -0.44 23.63 28.14
N ALA A 214 -1.55 24.38 28.16
CA ALA A 214 -2.64 24.06 29.07
C ALA A 214 -3.34 22.73 28.69
N THR A 215 -3.92 22.05 29.67
CA THR A 215 -4.83 20.92 29.48
C THR A 215 -6.30 21.37 29.61
N LYS A 216 -7.24 20.53 29.13
CA LYS A 216 -8.68 20.71 29.38
C LYS A 216 -9.38 19.38 29.62
N PRO A 217 -10.48 19.35 30.40
CA PRO A 217 -11.29 18.16 30.57
C PRO A 217 -12.07 17.82 29.30
N VAL A 218 -12.31 16.53 29.08
CA VAL A 218 -13.12 16.02 27.96
C VAL A 218 -14.18 15.04 28.42
N PRO A 219 -15.28 14.88 27.66
CA PRO A 219 -16.31 13.91 28.01
C PRO A 219 -15.76 12.47 28.07
N THR A 220 -16.33 11.65 28.96
CA THR A 220 -16.13 10.19 29.01
C THR A 220 -16.90 9.44 27.91
N THR A 221 -17.16 10.11 26.78
CA THR A 221 -17.81 9.53 25.60
C THR A 221 -17.10 8.30 25.08
N ALA A 222 -17.80 7.50 24.27
CA ALA A 222 -17.20 6.39 23.55
C ALA A 222 -15.93 6.85 22.83
N ARG A 223 -14.85 6.09 23.05
CA ARG A 223 -13.56 6.28 22.40
C ARG A 223 -13.56 5.43 21.13
N ALA A 224 -13.05 5.99 20.04
CA ALA A 224 -12.85 5.22 18.82
C ALA A 224 -11.88 4.06 19.12
N PRO A 225 -12.21 2.83 18.72
CA PRO A 225 -11.32 1.71 18.89
C PRO A 225 -10.12 1.87 17.94
N ARG A 226 -8.97 1.29 18.32
CA ARG A 226 -7.89 1.04 17.35
C ARG A 226 -8.38 0.06 16.27
N LEU A 227 -7.61 0.00 15.20
CA LEU A 227 -7.87 -0.92 14.10
C LEU A 227 -7.99 -2.37 14.55
N ALA A 228 -8.86 -3.10 13.85
CA ALA A 228 -9.03 -4.53 14.06
C ALA A 228 -7.69 -5.25 13.81
N GLY A 229 -7.28 -6.11 14.75
CA GLY A 229 -6.03 -6.86 14.67
C GLY A 229 -4.87 -6.26 15.44
N GLN A 230 -4.86 -4.94 15.67
CA GLN A 230 -3.89 -4.31 16.57
C GLN A 230 -4.34 -4.51 18.02
N LYS A 231 -3.50 -5.16 18.83
CA LYS A 231 -3.73 -5.35 20.27
C LYS A 231 -3.01 -4.25 21.04
N PRO A 232 -3.73 -3.28 21.66
CA PRO A 232 -3.10 -2.23 22.44
C PRO A 232 -2.15 -2.79 23.50
N ARG A 233 -0.94 -2.22 23.59
CA ARG A 233 0.12 -2.67 24.50
C ARG A 233 0.92 -1.47 25.00
N SER A 234 1.04 -1.35 26.32
CA SER A 234 1.91 -0.32 26.90
C SER A 234 3.39 -0.68 26.74
N VAL A 235 4.23 0.34 26.52
CA VAL A 235 5.71 0.23 26.55
C VAL A 235 6.26 -0.01 27.96
N GLY A 236 5.45 0.22 28.99
CA GLY A 236 5.82 0.05 30.39
C GLY A 236 6.56 1.26 30.97
N VAL A 237 6.57 1.34 32.30
CA VAL A 237 7.10 2.49 33.05
C VAL A 237 8.62 2.64 32.94
N ASP A 238 9.35 1.58 32.61
CA ASP A 238 10.81 1.63 32.39
C ASP A 238 11.20 2.42 31.11
N ARG A 239 10.19 2.80 30.30
CA ARG A 239 10.36 3.50 29.03
C ARG A 239 10.02 4.99 29.11
N VAL A 240 9.92 5.54 30.33
CA VAL A 240 9.94 7.00 30.56
C VAL A 240 11.24 7.59 29.99
N ALA A 241 11.17 8.75 29.33
CA ALA A 241 12.31 9.38 28.66
C ALA A 241 12.78 10.67 29.33
N GLY A 242 13.97 11.12 28.92
CA GLY A 242 14.49 12.47 29.17
C GLY A 242 14.92 12.74 30.61
N GLU A 243 14.95 14.02 30.95
CA GLU A 243 15.41 14.55 32.26
C GLU A 243 14.64 13.94 33.43
N ALA A 244 13.34 13.72 33.28
CA ALA A 244 12.54 13.11 34.35
C ALA A 244 12.92 11.66 34.66
N ARG A 245 13.48 10.90 33.70
CA ARG A 245 14.08 9.58 33.99
C ARG A 245 15.36 9.75 34.81
N ALA A 246 16.22 10.69 34.42
CA ALA A 246 17.47 10.96 35.13
C ALA A 246 17.21 11.47 36.55
N GLU A 247 16.23 12.36 36.71
CA GLU A 247 15.80 12.91 37.99
C GLU A 247 15.13 11.85 38.87
N ALA A 248 14.23 11.03 38.32
CA ALA A 248 13.64 9.91 39.05
C ALA A 248 14.72 8.93 39.53
N ALA A 249 15.69 8.59 38.67
CA ALA A 249 16.81 7.74 39.05
C ALA A 249 17.70 8.38 40.12
N ALA A 250 18.01 9.67 40.01
CA ALA A 250 18.83 10.41 40.98
C ALA A 250 18.16 10.53 42.35
N LYS A 251 16.83 10.71 42.37
CA LYS A 251 16.02 10.77 43.59
C LYS A 251 15.63 9.39 44.14
N GLY A 252 16.05 8.29 43.50
CA GLY A 252 15.67 6.93 43.88
C GLY A 252 14.16 6.67 43.79
N LEU A 253 13.43 7.49 43.04
CA LEU A 253 11.99 7.36 42.84
C LEU A 253 11.74 6.09 42.03
N THR A 254 10.94 5.19 42.58
CA THR A 254 10.54 3.99 41.84
C THR A 254 9.53 4.41 40.76
N SER A 255 9.71 3.91 39.54
CA SER A 255 8.69 3.94 38.49
C SER A 255 7.57 2.97 38.93
N ILE A 256 6.62 3.47 39.71
CA ILE A 256 5.71 2.61 40.46
C ILE A 256 4.63 2.03 39.52
N SER A 257 4.62 0.70 39.40
CA SER A 257 3.51 -0.07 38.83
C SER A 257 2.19 0.25 39.58
N PRO A 258 1.01 0.23 38.93
CA PRO A 258 -0.28 0.52 39.56
C PRO A 258 -0.59 -0.30 40.83
N LEU A 259 0.15 -1.38 41.10
CA LEU A 259 -0.06 -2.33 42.19
C LEU A 259 0.90 -2.19 43.39
N ALA A 260 1.83 -1.22 43.42
CA ALA A 260 2.70 -1.08 44.60
C ALA A 260 1.94 -0.53 45.83
N ALA A 261 2.41 -0.91 47.02
CA ALA A 261 1.99 -0.28 48.26
C ALA A 261 2.47 1.18 48.24
N CYS A 262 1.53 2.11 48.16
CA CYS A 262 1.79 3.54 48.09
C CYS A 262 0.74 4.30 48.87
N ASP A 263 1.12 5.47 49.35
CA ASP A 263 0.28 6.31 50.21
C ASP A 263 -0.80 7.02 49.38
N THR A 264 -0.37 7.82 48.39
CA THR A 264 -1.27 8.67 47.61
C THR A 264 -1.17 8.36 46.11
N ARG A 265 -2.28 8.55 45.38
CA ARG A 265 -2.39 8.25 43.94
C ARG A 265 -2.94 9.42 43.16
N VAL A 266 -2.47 9.56 41.93
CA VAL A 266 -3.11 10.38 40.90
C VAL A 266 -3.52 9.51 39.72
N ALA A 267 -4.77 9.62 39.31
CA ALA A 267 -5.36 8.79 38.27
C ALA A 267 -6.17 9.61 37.27
N GLY A 268 -6.33 9.06 36.07
CA GLY A 268 -7.10 9.69 35.00
C GLY A 268 -6.86 9.03 33.66
N ASN A 269 -7.19 9.75 32.59
CA ASN A 269 -7.04 9.32 31.21
C ASN A 269 -6.55 10.47 30.34
N TRP A 270 -5.65 10.18 29.39
CA TRP A 270 -5.20 11.13 28.37
C TRP A 270 -5.77 10.72 27.01
N SER A 271 -6.38 11.69 26.31
CA SER A 271 -7.07 11.47 25.03
C SER A 271 -6.71 12.55 24.01
N TYR A 272 -6.95 12.27 22.74
CA TYR A 272 -6.90 13.26 21.65
C TYR A 272 -8.14 13.16 20.76
N GLN A 273 -8.40 14.21 20.00
CA GLN A 273 -9.45 14.25 18.99
C GLN A 273 -8.84 14.24 17.58
N ASP A 274 -9.32 13.36 16.71
CA ASP A 274 -8.86 13.25 15.33
C ASP A 274 -9.53 14.29 14.40
N GLN A 275 -9.14 14.25 13.13
CA GLN A 275 -9.68 15.12 12.06
C GLN A 275 -11.16 14.87 11.72
N ASN A 276 -11.74 13.78 12.20
CA ASN A 276 -13.16 13.46 12.06
C ASN A 276 -13.97 13.91 13.29
N GLY A 277 -13.31 14.48 14.30
CA GLY A 277 -13.92 14.85 15.57
C GLY A 277 -14.12 13.66 16.52
N SER A 278 -13.52 12.50 16.23
CA SER A 278 -13.61 11.31 17.09
C SER A 278 -12.57 11.35 18.20
N TRP A 279 -12.96 10.94 19.40
CA TRP A 279 -12.05 10.87 20.55
C TRP A 279 -11.33 9.54 20.60
N HIS A 280 -10.02 9.57 20.79
CA HIS A 280 -9.14 8.41 20.89
C HIS A 280 -8.39 8.41 22.22
N ASN A 281 -8.10 7.21 22.72
CA ASN A 281 -7.25 7.04 23.91
C ASN A 281 -5.77 7.16 23.53
N GLN A 282 -5.02 8.00 24.24
CA GLN A 282 -3.61 8.20 23.96
C GLN A 282 -2.75 7.23 24.79
N MET A 283 -2.26 6.18 24.13
CA MET A 283 -1.37 5.17 24.72
C MET A 283 0.09 5.65 24.77
N ASN A 284 0.88 5.14 25.72
CA ASN A 284 2.34 5.32 25.83
C ASN A 284 2.82 6.77 25.99
N PHE A 285 1.93 7.67 26.42
CA PHE A 285 2.25 9.07 26.67
C PHE A 285 2.91 9.18 28.05
N GLN A 286 3.98 9.95 28.18
CA GLN A 286 4.65 10.13 29.47
C GLN A 286 3.80 11.03 30.37
N VAL A 287 3.73 10.67 31.65
CA VAL A 287 3.03 11.40 32.70
C VAL A 287 4.02 11.64 33.84
N GLN A 288 4.07 12.86 34.34
CA GLN A 288 4.90 13.27 35.46
C GLN A 288 4.04 13.92 36.53
N VAL A 289 4.28 13.58 37.79
CA VAL A 289 3.60 14.13 38.96
C VAL A 289 4.57 15.06 39.68
N TRP A 290 4.16 16.30 39.86
CA TRP A 290 4.98 17.36 40.44
C TRP A 290 4.28 17.97 41.67
N ASP A 291 5.10 18.42 42.60
CA ASP A 291 4.74 19.25 43.74
C ASP A 291 5.02 20.73 43.41
N ASP A 292 4.02 21.59 43.56
CA ASP A 292 4.11 23.04 43.31
C ASP A 292 4.68 23.75 44.54
N ASP A 293 6.01 23.89 44.59
CA ASP A 293 6.72 24.45 45.73
C ASP A 293 6.98 25.96 45.56
N THR A 294 6.93 26.70 46.68
CA THR A 294 7.31 28.13 46.71
C THR A 294 8.74 28.39 46.19
N PHE A 295 9.63 27.40 46.27
CA PHE A 295 11.03 27.48 45.82
C PHE A 295 11.43 26.33 44.89
N GLY A 296 10.73 26.21 43.76
CA GLY A 296 11.11 25.34 42.67
C GLY A 296 10.54 23.93 42.83
N ASP A 297 9.74 23.55 41.86
CA ASP A 297 8.86 22.40 41.89
C ASP A 297 9.61 21.07 42.01
N SER A 298 9.04 20.14 42.76
CA SER A 298 9.63 18.83 43.02
C SER A 298 8.97 17.72 42.20
N LEU A 299 9.72 17.03 41.33
CA LEU A 299 9.24 15.80 40.69
C LEU A 299 9.02 14.70 41.74
N LEU A 300 7.79 14.18 41.83
CA LEU A 300 7.36 13.16 42.78
C LEU A 300 7.31 11.76 42.17
N ALA A 301 6.81 11.64 40.94
CA ALA A 301 6.68 10.35 40.25
C ALA A 301 6.58 10.50 38.73
N THR A 302 6.87 9.42 38.00
CA THR A 302 6.69 9.35 36.55
C THR A 302 6.03 8.04 36.13
N GLY A 303 5.38 8.06 34.98
CA GLY A 303 4.79 6.87 34.37
C GLY A 303 4.50 7.09 32.89
N VAL A 304 3.82 6.10 32.31
CA VAL A 304 3.26 6.18 30.96
C VAL A 304 1.80 5.79 31.01
N THR A 305 1.00 6.32 30.08
CA THR A 305 -0.38 5.86 29.91
C THR A 305 -0.42 4.41 29.43
N ASP A 306 -1.41 3.67 29.91
CA ASP A 306 -1.64 2.28 29.54
C ASP A 306 -2.25 2.14 28.13
N ALA A 307 -2.55 0.90 27.76
CA ALA A 307 -3.19 0.54 26.50
C ALA A 307 -4.52 1.26 26.21
N ASN A 308 -5.20 1.73 27.25
CA ASN A 308 -6.47 2.45 27.19
C ASN A 308 -6.30 3.95 27.47
N GLY A 309 -5.06 4.46 27.45
CA GLY A 309 -4.76 5.87 27.75
C GLY A 309 -4.90 6.24 29.23
N ASN A 310 -5.12 5.27 30.12
CA ASN A 310 -5.27 5.54 31.54
C ASN A 310 -3.92 5.65 32.23
N TYR A 311 -3.86 6.44 33.28
CA TYR A 311 -2.74 6.47 34.21
C TYR A 311 -3.26 6.33 35.64
N ASN A 312 -2.45 5.69 36.49
CA ASN A 312 -2.69 5.54 37.92
C ASN A 312 -1.32 5.45 38.59
N ILE A 313 -0.82 6.61 39.02
CA ILE A 313 0.56 6.80 39.45
C ILE A 313 0.57 7.03 40.96
N CYS A 314 1.35 6.22 41.65
CA CYS A 314 1.61 6.35 43.07
C CYS A 314 2.73 7.35 43.34
N PHE A 315 2.61 8.10 44.42
CA PHE A 315 3.67 8.96 44.93
C PHE A 315 3.59 9.08 46.47
N ASP A 316 4.67 9.56 47.07
CA ASP A 316 4.68 9.95 48.48
C ASP A 316 4.15 11.39 48.58
N SER A 317 3.09 11.62 49.35
CA SER A 317 2.52 12.96 49.55
C SER A 317 3.08 13.67 50.79
N GLN A 318 3.98 13.03 51.55
CA GLN A 318 4.68 13.62 52.70
C GLN A 318 6.05 14.20 52.30
N VAL A 319 6.11 14.85 51.13
CA VAL A 319 7.32 15.52 50.66
C VAL A 319 7.21 16.98 51.07
N GLU A 320 8.05 17.41 52.01
CA GLU A 320 7.94 18.75 52.60
C GLU A 320 9.30 19.43 52.66
N GLY A 321 9.41 20.55 51.94
CA GLY A 321 10.35 21.62 52.22
C GLY A 321 9.65 22.71 53.07
N TRP A 322 10.38 23.33 54.00
CA TRP A 322 9.89 24.52 54.71
C TRP A 322 9.59 25.65 53.69
N PRO A 323 8.43 26.34 53.73
CA PRO A 323 7.52 26.55 54.86
C PRO A 323 6.14 25.86 54.81
N ASP A 324 5.86 25.01 53.81
CA ASP A 324 4.55 24.38 53.67
C ASP A 324 4.34 23.23 54.67
N SER A 325 3.09 22.71 54.76
CA SER A 325 2.65 21.86 55.88
C SER A 325 1.95 20.57 55.46
N GLY A 326 2.72 19.48 55.48
CA GLY A 326 2.30 18.07 55.51
C GLY A 326 1.52 17.48 54.32
N THR A 327 1.26 18.20 53.22
CA THR A 327 0.51 17.72 52.05
C THR A 327 0.97 18.38 50.75
N ALA A 328 1.28 17.56 49.74
CA ALA A 328 1.74 18.01 48.42
C ALA A 328 0.65 18.74 47.59
N ASP A 329 1.08 19.77 46.86
CA ASP A 329 0.30 20.58 45.92
C ASP A 329 0.51 20.05 44.49
N ILE A 330 -0.44 19.26 43.99
CA ILE A 330 -0.18 18.39 42.84
C ILE A 330 -0.60 19.01 41.51
N TYR A 331 0.33 19.02 40.55
CA TYR A 331 0.00 19.14 39.13
C TYR A 331 0.64 18.02 38.31
N LEU A 332 0.06 17.76 37.13
CA LEU A 332 0.61 16.79 36.17
C LEU A 332 1.22 17.50 34.96
N ARG A 333 2.30 16.91 34.46
CA ARG A 333 2.82 17.17 33.11
C ARG A 333 2.65 15.93 32.23
N PHE A 334 2.02 16.11 31.09
CA PHE A 334 1.93 15.12 30.01
C PHE A 334 2.95 15.46 28.94
N ILE A 335 3.77 14.50 28.52
CA ILE A 335 4.86 14.74 27.55
C ILE A 335 4.75 13.76 26.38
N SER A 336 4.83 14.28 25.16
CA SER A 336 4.83 13.50 23.92
C SER A 336 6.17 12.83 23.64
N SER A 337 6.70 12.12 24.63
CA SER A 337 7.97 11.38 24.55
C SER A 337 7.92 10.12 25.40
N ASN A 338 8.45 9.04 24.87
CA ASN A 338 8.92 7.88 25.63
C ASN A 338 10.30 7.46 25.08
N SER A 339 10.92 6.40 25.58
CA SER A 339 12.29 6.06 25.16
C SER A 339 12.39 5.54 23.72
N LEU A 340 11.27 5.32 23.02
CA LEU A 340 11.18 4.72 21.69
C LEU A 340 10.75 5.74 20.64
N TRP A 341 9.91 6.72 20.97
CA TRP A 341 9.62 7.84 20.07
C TRP A 341 9.20 9.10 20.81
N ARG A 342 9.23 10.22 20.08
CA ARG A 342 8.72 11.51 20.55
C ARG A 342 8.19 12.36 19.40
N VAL A 343 7.23 13.21 19.72
CA VAL A 343 6.82 14.35 18.87
C VAL A 343 7.36 15.62 19.52
N GLN A 344 8.04 16.47 18.75
CA GLN A 344 8.71 17.66 19.26
C GLN A 344 8.49 18.90 18.38
N ARG A 345 8.61 20.08 19.00
CA ARG A 345 8.63 21.38 18.34
C ARG A 345 9.89 22.13 18.79
N GLY A 346 10.76 22.48 17.85
CA GLY A 346 12.01 23.19 18.16
C GLY A 346 12.96 22.41 19.08
N GLY A 347 13.02 21.08 18.93
CA GLY A 347 13.88 20.19 19.72
C GLY A 347 13.32 19.74 21.07
N ASN A 348 12.21 20.31 21.52
CA ASN A 348 11.57 19.96 22.78
C ASN A 348 10.27 19.18 22.54
N PRO A 349 10.01 18.07 23.27
CA PRO A 349 8.73 17.40 23.22
C PRO A 349 7.56 18.35 23.51
N LEU A 350 6.39 18.07 22.93
CA LEU A 350 5.17 18.78 23.34
C LEU A 350 4.85 18.39 24.78
N SER A 351 4.68 19.38 25.64
CA SER A 351 4.34 19.22 27.05
C SER A 351 3.02 19.91 27.36
N PHE A 352 2.24 19.31 28.28
CA PHE A 352 0.96 19.82 28.72
C PHE A 352 0.83 19.76 30.24
N GLN A 353 0.42 20.86 30.86
CA GLN A 353 0.31 20.98 32.31
C GLN A 353 -1.16 21.11 32.76
N THR A 354 -1.49 20.49 33.88
CA THR A 354 -2.76 20.72 34.59
C THR A 354 -2.70 21.97 35.46
N GLY A 355 -3.86 22.41 35.95
CA GLY A 355 -3.85 23.26 37.15
C GLY A 355 -3.36 22.48 38.37
N THR A 356 -2.87 23.19 39.38
CA THR A 356 -2.48 22.66 40.69
C THR A 356 -3.73 22.30 41.51
N THR A 357 -3.71 21.13 42.15
CA THR A 357 -4.66 20.74 43.18
C THR A 357 -3.98 20.79 44.53
N ASN A 358 -4.37 21.76 45.34
CA ASN A 358 -3.68 22.01 46.60
C ASN A 358 -4.05 20.99 47.68
N ASP A 359 -3.13 20.77 48.60
CA ASP A 359 -3.31 20.00 49.83
C ASP A 359 -3.87 18.58 49.60
N VAL A 360 -3.25 17.80 48.69
CA VAL A 360 -3.75 16.46 48.38
C VAL A 360 -3.58 15.54 49.59
N PRO A 361 -4.68 14.98 50.17
CA PRO A 361 -4.58 14.21 51.39
C PRO A 361 -3.78 12.92 51.23
N THR A 362 -2.91 12.66 52.19
CA THR A 362 -2.23 11.38 52.38
C THR A 362 -3.23 10.22 52.40
N GLY A 363 -2.96 9.14 51.67
CA GLY A 363 -3.84 7.98 51.58
C GLY A 363 -4.92 8.06 50.50
N SER A 364 -4.99 9.17 49.76
CA SER A 364 -6.11 9.46 48.84
C SER A 364 -5.82 9.17 47.37
N THR A 365 -6.84 9.26 46.52
CA THR A 365 -6.70 9.21 45.06
C THR A 365 -7.25 10.48 44.44
N LEU A 366 -6.36 11.31 43.89
CA LEU A 366 -6.70 12.45 43.06
C LEU A 366 -7.06 11.96 41.65
N ASN A 367 -8.35 11.95 41.32
CA ASN A 367 -8.82 11.58 39.98
C ASN A 367 -9.11 12.83 39.15
N LEU A 368 -8.32 13.08 38.10
CA LEU A 368 -8.46 14.24 37.22
C LEU A 368 -9.39 13.99 36.02
N GLY A 369 -10.00 12.80 35.95
CA GLY A 369 -10.87 12.41 34.85
C GLY A 369 -10.11 12.24 33.54
N SER A 370 -10.78 12.50 32.42
CA SER A 370 -10.16 12.45 31.10
C SER A 370 -9.77 13.85 30.64
N LEU A 371 -8.50 14.00 30.26
CA LEU A 371 -7.88 15.25 29.87
C LEU A 371 -7.35 15.18 28.42
N THR A 372 -7.18 16.35 27.82
CA THR A 372 -6.52 16.53 26.51
C THR A 372 -5.81 17.88 26.43
N ALA A 373 -5.15 18.17 25.31
CA ALA A 373 -4.59 19.49 25.02
C ALA A 373 -5.67 20.58 25.01
N GLY A 374 -5.43 21.66 25.75
CA GLY A 374 -6.30 22.82 25.83
C GLY A 374 -6.52 23.46 24.45
N ASP A 375 -5.42 23.66 23.73
CA ASP A 375 -5.42 24.14 22.35
C ASP A 375 -5.79 23.01 21.37
N GLY A 376 -6.82 23.26 20.55
CA GLY A 376 -7.26 22.34 19.51
C GLY A 376 -6.22 22.16 18.40
N ALA A 377 -5.37 23.16 18.14
CA ALA A 377 -4.32 23.06 17.10
C ALA A 377 -3.29 21.98 17.41
N LEU A 378 -3.05 21.67 18.69
CA LEU A 378 -2.08 20.68 19.14
C LEU A 378 -2.59 19.23 19.10
N GLN A 379 -3.88 19.02 18.81
CA GLN A 379 -4.46 17.68 18.70
C GLN A 379 -3.80 16.86 17.59
N ARG A 380 -3.35 17.51 16.51
CA ARG A 380 -2.60 16.86 15.42
C ARG A 380 -1.24 16.32 15.88
N GLY A 381 -0.55 17.02 16.78
CA GLY A 381 0.70 16.50 17.36
C GLY A 381 0.46 15.25 18.21
N LEU A 382 -0.67 15.19 18.92
CA LEU A 382 -1.09 13.99 19.66
C LEU A 382 -1.46 12.84 18.71
N HIS A 383 -2.15 13.15 17.61
CA HIS A 383 -2.47 12.18 16.57
C HIS A 383 -1.20 11.61 15.89
N ALA A 384 -0.19 12.44 15.61
CA ALA A 384 1.10 11.97 15.10
C ALA A 384 1.80 11.01 16.09
N PHE A 385 1.74 11.31 17.39
CA PHE A 385 2.25 10.40 18.41
C PHE A 385 1.49 9.07 18.42
N ASP A 386 0.20 9.10 18.12
CA ASP A 386 -0.62 7.89 18.05
C ASP A 386 -0.42 7.06 16.78
N ALA A 387 -0.17 7.70 15.64
CA ALA A 387 0.26 7.01 14.43
C ALA A 387 1.58 6.25 14.65
N ALA A 388 2.50 6.80 15.46
CA ALA A 388 3.69 6.08 15.91
C ALA A 388 3.35 4.87 16.80
N ASN A 389 2.31 4.95 17.65
CA ASN A 389 1.82 3.77 18.37
C ASN A 389 1.36 2.68 17.40
N ASP A 390 0.62 3.03 16.34
CA ASP A 390 0.10 2.06 15.37
C ASP A 390 1.23 1.35 14.61
N ALA A 391 2.20 2.12 14.10
CA ALA A 391 3.40 1.59 13.46
C ALA A 391 4.19 0.69 14.42
N TRP A 392 4.42 1.17 15.65
CA TRP A 392 5.13 0.40 16.66
C TRP A 392 4.40 -0.90 16.97
N LEU A 393 3.08 -0.89 17.17
CA LEU A 393 2.30 -2.08 17.49
C LEU A 393 2.39 -3.17 16.42
N TRP A 394 2.39 -2.79 15.15
CA TRP A 394 2.46 -3.70 14.01
C TRP A 394 3.80 -4.46 13.93
N ILE A 395 4.90 -3.80 14.27
CA ILE A 395 6.25 -4.38 14.18
C ILE A 395 6.41 -5.64 15.05
N PRO A 396 7.03 -6.72 14.56
CA PRO A 396 7.33 -7.91 15.37
C PRO A 396 8.22 -7.61 16.59
N LYS A 397 7.83 -8.11 17.77
CA LYS A 397 8.55 -7.92 19.05
C LYS A 397 8.87 -9.24 19.77
N PRO A 398 9.65 -10.16 19.16
CA PRO A 398 9.94 -11.47 19.75
C PRO A 398 10.86 -11.40 20.97
N ASN A 399 11.81 -10.45 20.98
CA ASN A 399 12.91 -10.42 21.95
C ASN A 399 12.95 -9.12 22.79
N ASN A 400 12.58 -7.98 22.20
CA ASN A 400 12.64 -6.67 22.83
C ASN A 400 11.42 -5.80 22.43
N LEU A 401 11.39 -4.54 22.86
CA LEU A 401 10.35 -3.54 22.50
C LEU A 401 10.84 -2.48 21.51
N CYS A 402 12.03 -2.65 20.93
CA CYS A 402 12.63 -1.69 20.02
C CYS A 402 11.92 -1.70 18.65
N TRP A 403 12.28 -0.74 17.79
CA TRP A 403 11.82 -0.68 16.41
C TRP A 403 12.50 -1.76 15.55
N ASP A 404 13.78 -2.05 15.83
CA ASP A 404 14.47 -3.27 15.39
C ASP A 404 14.59 -4.32 16.53
N GLN A 405 14.16 -5.55 16.26
CA GLN A 405 14.27 -6.67 17.20
C GLN A 405 15.69 -7.21 17.39
N ASP A 406 16.65 -6.78 16.56
CA ASP A 406 18.07 -7.12 16.69
C ASP A 406 18.85 -6.11 17.56
N ASP A 407 18.22 -4.99 17.89
CA ASP A 407 18.83 -3.97 18.74
C ASP A 407 19.07 -4.43 20.17
N THR A 408 20.26 -4.09 20.68
CA THR A 408 20.59 -4.18 22.10
C THR A 408 20.20 -2.91 22.87
N SER A 409 20.10 -1.77 22.17
CA SER A 409 19.63 -0.49 22.68
C SER A 409 18.70 0.13 21.65
N CYS A 410 17.47 0.45 22.04
CA CYS A 410 16.49 0.99 21.10
C CYS A 410 16.84 2.42 20.68
N ARG A 411 16.78 2.69 19.37
CA ARG A 411 16.72 4.04 18.81
C ARG A 411 15.40 4.73 19.17
N GLN A 412 15.45 6.04 19.41
CA GLN A 412 14.25 6.86 19.55
C GLN A 412 13.89 7.49 18.19
N VAL A 413 12.71 7.20 17.66
CA VAL A 413 12.16 7.89 16.48
C VAL A 413 11.73 9.31 16.87
N VAL A 414 12.25 10.32 16.18
CA VAL A 414 11.99 11.74 16.49
C VAL A 414 11.12 12.35 15.39
N ILE A 415 9.93 12.82 15.75
CA ILE A 415 8.96 13.44 14.85
C ILE A 415 8.93 14.95 15.12
N ASN A 416 9.43 15.74 14.18
CA ASN A 416 9.36 17.20 14.18
C ASN A 416 8.02 17.66 13.61
N TRP A 417 7.22 18.31 14.46
CA TRP A 417 5.93 18.84 14.04
C TRP A 417 5.56 20.12 14.80
N ALA A 418 4.88 21.03 14.11
CA ALA A 418 4.30 22.24 14.68
C ALA A 418 2.94 22.53 14.03
N PRO A 419 2.00 23.17 14.75
CA PRO A 419 0.67 23.51 14.22
C PRO A 419 0.72 24.52 13.05
N ASP A 420 1.87 25.15 12.84
CA ASP A 420 2.18 26.10 11.77
C ASP A 420 3.38 25.64 10.91
N SER A 421 3.74 24.35 10.94
CA SER A 421 4.87 23.81 10.19
C SER A 421 4.66 23.97 8.68
N THR A 422 5.62 24.65 8.05
CA THR A 422 5.77 24.78 6.59
C THR A 422 7.05 24.08 6.09
N ASP A 423 7.74 23.31 6.93
CA ASP A 423 9.03 22.66 6.59
C ASP A 423 8.85 21.59 5.49
N GLY A 424 7.66 21.00 5.39
CA GLY A 424 7.35 19.92 4.45
C GLY A 424 7.26 18.57 5.16
N THR A 425 6.98 17.54 4.37
CA THR A 425 6.87 16.15 4.80
C THR A 425 8.05 15.36 4.23
N TYR A 426 8.94 14.86 5.09
CA TYR A 426 10.12 14.08 4.69
C TYR A 426 10.82 13.43 5.90
N TYR A 427 11.65 12.42 5.63
CA TYR A 427 12.61 11.86 6.57
C TYR A 427 14.04 12.32 6.26
N ASN A 428 14.79 12.71 7.28
CA ASN A 428 16.18 13.16 7.13
C ASN A 428 17.16 12.12 7.68
N THR A 429 17.90 11.47 6.79
CA THR A 429 18.96 10.51 7.13
C THR A 429 20.21 11.16 7.76
N GLY A 430 20.33 12.50 7.74
CA GLY A 430 21.46 13.20 8.33
C GLY A 430 21.37 13.40 9.85
N ASP A 431 20.14 13.50 10.38
CA ASP A 431 19.86 13.66 11.81
C ASP A 431 18.89 12.60 12.37
N ASN A 432 18.44 11.69 11.51
CA ASN A 432 17.52 10.58 11.76
C ASN A 432 16.15 11.05 12.29
N GLN A 433 15.60 12.10 11.69
CA GLN A 433 14.34 12.71 12.14
C GLN A 433 13.29 12.75 11.03
N VAL A 434 12.04 12.51 11.43
CA VAL A 434 10.84 12.72 10.63
C VAL A 434 10.43 14.18 10.72
N HIS A 435 10.09 14.79 9.59
CA HIS A 435 9.56 16.15 9.51
C HIS A 435 8.17 16.11 8.90
N LEU A 436 7.22 16.80 9.55
CA LEU A 436 5.84 16.85 9.12
C LEU A 436 5.38 18.29 8.91
N ALA A 437 4.63 18.52 7.84
CA ALA A 437 3.83 19.72 7.67
C ALA A 437 2.66 19.73 8.67
N ALA A 438 2.10 20.93 8.90
CA ALA A 438 1.09 21.13 9.92
C ALA A 438 -0.12 20.19 9.82
N ASP A 439 -0.56 19.91 8.59
CA ASP A 439 -1.77 19.13 8.28
C ASP A 439 -1.54 17.61 8.20
N ASP A 440 -0.29 17.13 8.09
CA ASP A 440 0.03 15.71 7.84
C ASP A 440 -0.56 14.73 8.85
N PRO A 441 -0.63 15.04 10.16
CA PRO A 441 -1.27 14.13 11.10
C PRO A 441 -2.76 13.89 10.84
N ASN A 442 -3.42 14.69 9.99
CA ASN A 442 -4.78 14.41 9.53
C ASN A 442 -4.85 13.23 8.52
N ALA A 443 -3.71 12.70 8.09
CA ALA A 443 -3.55 11.49 7.29
C ALA A 443 -2.53 10.57 7.99
N PRO A 444 -2.97 9.63 8.85
CA PRO A 444 -2.04 8.79 9.62
C PRO A 444 -1.12 7.93 8.72
N VAL A 445 -1.56 7.58 7.51
CA VAL A 445 -0.74 6.91 6.49
C VAL A 445 0.49 7.73 6.09
N THR A 446 0.37 9.06 5.98
CA THR A 446 1.50 9.96 5.68
C THR A 446 2.48 10.01 6.85
N VAL A 447 1.99 10.04 8.09
CA VAL A 447 2.88 10.00 9.26
C VAL A 447 3.64 8.68 9.34
N VAL A 448 2.95 7.56 9.10
CA VAL A 448 3.56 6.23 9.14
C VAL A 448 4.48 5.98 7.95
N HIS A 449 4.26 6.61 6.79
CA HIS A 449 5.21 6.62 5.67
C HIS A 449 6.58 7.14 6.10
N GLU A 450 6.63 8.33 6.69
CA GLU A 450 7.89 8.92 7.16
C GLU A 450 8.53 8.13 8.31
N ILE A 451 7.70 7.57 9.21
CA ILE A 451 8.18 6.62 10.23
C ILE A 451 8.73 5.36 9.55
N GLY A 452 8.17 4.93 8.42
CA GLY A 452 8.65 3.82 7.61
C GLY A 452 10.09 4.03 7.17
N HIS A 453 10.44 5.22 6.68
CA HIS A 453 11.83 5.58 6.39
C HIS A 453 12.73 5.47 7.62
N ALA A 454 12.28 6.00 8.78
CA ALA A 454 13.05 5.91 10.02
C ALA A 454 13.24 4.45 10.51
N VAL A 455 12.23 3.60 10.33
CA VAL A 455 12.28 2.17 10.67
C VAL A 455 13.20 1.43 9.71
N MET A 456 13.15 1.72 8.42
CA MET A 456 14.04 1.11 7.43
C MET A 456 15.50 1.50 7.69
N ASP A 457 15.77 2.76 8.06
CA ASP A 457 17.11 3.22 8.45
C ASP A 457 17.63 2.49 9.71
N ASP A 458 16.77 2.29 10.71
CA ASP A 458 17.08 1.51 11.92
C ASP A 458 17.38 0.04 11.59
N LEU A 459 16.49 -0.62 10.85
CA LEU A 459 16.67 -2.01 10.38
C LEU A 459 17.97 -2.19 9.59
N TYR A 460 18.36 -1.19 8.81
CA TYR A 460 19.57 -1.24 8.00
C TYR A 460 20.81 -0.78 8.76
N ASN A 461 20.70 -0.53 10.06
CA ASN A 461 21.80 -0.09 10.93
C ASN A 461 22.49 1.17 10.37
N ASP A 462 21.71 2.21 10.07
CA ASP A 462 22.16 3.49 9.50
C ASP A 462 22.78 3.38 8.09
N SER A 463 22.51 2.27 7.39
CA SER A 463 22.95 2.03 6.02
C SER A 463 21.79 2.22 5.03
N PHE A 464 21.05 3.33 5.16
CA PHE A 464 19.94 3.66 4.29
C PHE A 464 20.35 3.62 2.79
N PRO A 465 19.51 3.07 1.88
CA PRO A 465 19.86 2.98 0.48
C PRO A 465 20.14 4.35 -0.17
N SER A 466 21.08 4.37 -1.12
CA SER A 466 21.33 5.58 -1.90
C SER A 466 20.16 5.86 -2.85
N ALA A 467 19.49 6.99 -2.65
CA ALA A 467 18.34 7.44 -3.43
C ALA A 467 18.65 8.77 -4.17
N PRO A 468 19.51 8.77 -5.21
CA PRO A 468 19.85 10.00 -5.92
C PRO A 468 18.62 10.58 -6.64
N ASN A 469 18.48 11.90 -6.57
CA ASN A 469 17.38 12.68 -7.16
C ASN A 469 15.98 12.22 -6.71
N CYS A 470 15.85 11.76 -5.47
CA CYS A 470 14.57 11.30 -4.92
C CYS A 470 13.68 12.43 -4.41
N SER A 471 14.18 13.67 -4.33
CA SER A 471 13.39 14.79 -3.81
C SER A 471 13.32 15.91 -4.86
N PRO A 472 12.13 16.25 -5.39
CA PRO A 472 10.84 15.58 -5.17
C PRO A 472 10.69 14.27 -5.97
N HIS A 473 9.77 13.39 -5.57
CA HIS A 473 9.39 12.14 -6.26
C HIS A 473 7.87 12.03 -6.50
N SER A 474 7.43 10.92 -7.09
CA SER A 474 6.04 10.67 -7.45
C SER A 474 5.72 9.18 -7.48
N ILE A 475 4.62 8.80 -6.83
CA ILE A 475 4.19 7.40 -6.67
C ILE A 475 4.08 6.65 -8.00
N THR A 476 3.62 7.36 -9.02
CA THR A 476 3.32 6.81 -10.33
C THR A 476 4.44 7.02 -11.34
N GLY A 477 5.49 7.76 -10.98
CA GLY A 477 6.58 8.17 -11.85
C GLY A 477 7.83 7.31 -11.70
N THR A 478 8.62 7.23 -12.77
CA THR A 478 9.93 6.57 -12.72
C THR A 478 10.96 7.47 -12.01
N SER A 479 11.69 6.89 -11.06
CA SER A 479 12.78 7.49 -10.30
C SER A 479 14.05 6.62 -10.39
N SER A 480 15.02 6.81 -9.49
CA SER A 480 16.16 5.88 -9.37
C SER A 480 15.74 4.60 -8.65
N ALA A 481 16.38 3.46 -8.93
CA ALA A 481 16.03 2.17 -8.31
C ALA A 481 16.11 2.19 -6.77
N GLY A 482 17.05 2.95 -6.21
CA GLY A 482 17.14 3.15 -4.75
C GLY A 482 16.00 3.99 -4.20
N CYS A 483 15.64 5.10 -4.88
CA CYS A 483 14.49 5.92 -4.51
C CYS A 483 13.16 5.13 -4.59
N ALA A 484 12.94 4.43 -5.69
CA ALA A 484 11.75 3.62 -5.87
C ALA A 484 11.61 2.54 -4.79
N TRP A 485 12.73 1.97 -4.34
CA TRP A 485 12.75 0.99 -3.26
C TRP A 485 12.44 1.60 -1.89
N THR A 486 13.10 2.69 -1.52
CA THR A 486 12.90 3.32 -0.21
C THR A 486 11.48 3.88 -0.09
N GLU A 487 10.98 4.57 -1.11
CA GLU A 487 9.62 5.11 -1.12
C GLU A 487 8.57 4.00 -1.24
N GLY A 488 8.77 2.99 -2.10
CA GLY A 488 7.81 1.90 -2.26
C GLY A 488 7.69 1.03 -1.01
N TRP A 489 8.77 0.84 -0.25
CA TRP A 489 8.72 0.19 1.06
C TRP A 489 7.99 1.05 2.10
N ALA A 490 8.26 2.35 2.12
CA ALA A 490 7.59 3.32 2.99
C ALA A 490 6.10 3.52 2.66
N GLU A 491 5.65 3.23 1.43
CA GLU A 491 4.24 3.16 1.04
C GLU A 491 3.56 1.85 1.47
N TRP A 492 4.26 0.73 1.32
CA TRP A 492 3.77 -0.59 1.74
C TRP A 492 3.58 -0.69 3.26
N PHE A 493 4.47 -0.08 4.04
CA PHE A 493 4.43 -0.14 5.50
C PHE A 493 3.10 0.40 6.09
N PRO A 494 2.64 1.64 5.83
CA PRO A 494 1.33 2.10 6.28
C PRO A 494 0.19 1.28 5.68
N ALA A 495 0.28 0.81 4.43
CA ALA A 495 -0.78 0.01 3.82
C ALA A 495 -1.06 -1.27 4.63
N THR A 496 -0.01 -1.90 5.15
CA THR A 496 -0.12 -3.10 5.99
C THR A 496 -0.38 -2.79 7.47
N VAL A 497 0.09 -1.66 8.00
CA VAL A 497 -0.24 -1.18 9.36
C VAL A 497 -1.73 -0.91 9.49
N PHE A 498 -2.33 -0.27 8.47
CA PHE A 498 -3.73 0.13 8.48
C PHE A 498 -4.67 -0.85 7.77
N ASN A 499 -4.14 -1.87 7.07
CA ASN A 499 -4.87 -2.77 6.19
C ASN A 499 -5.73 -1.99 5.18
N ASP A 500 -5.08 -1.07 4.48
CA ASP A 500 -5.69 -0.10 3.60
C ASP A 500 -4.77 0.16 2.40
N PRO A 501 -5.13 -0.25 1.19
CA PRO A 501 -4.24 -0.18 0.02
C PRO A 501 -4.13 1.24 -0.58
N PHE A 502 -4.80 2.22 0.01
CA PHE A 502 -4.80 3.59 -0.50
C PHE A 502 -3.80 4.45 0.26
N TYR A 503 -2.90 5.08 -0.48
CA TYR A 503 -2.16 6.22 0.03
C TYR A 503 -3.07 7.46 0.07
N ARG A 504 -3.12 8.16 1.20
CA ARG A 504 -3.97 9.35 1.40
C ARG A 504 -3.18 10.52 1.93
N TRP A 505 -3.48 11.70 1.42
CA TRP A 505 -2.87 12.95 1.85
C TRP A 505 -3.88 13.80 2.63
N PRO A 506 -3.43 14.68 3.55
CA PRO A 506 -4.32 15.50 4.37
C PRO A 506 -5.12 16.55 3.56
N ASN A 507 -4.65 16.87 2.35
CA ASN A 507 -5.35 17.74 1.40
C ASN A 507 -6.56 17.06 0.72
N GLY A 508 -6.80 15.77 0.99
CA GLY A 508 -7.90 14.98 0.42
C GLY A 508 -7.55 14.27 -0.89
N ALA A 509 -6.30 14.32 -1.36
CA ALA A 509 -5.84 13.40 -2.40
C ALA A 509 -5.81 11.96 -1.87
N SER A 510 -6.01 11.02 -2.78
CA SER A 510 -5.93 9.59 -2.51
C SER A 510 -5.48 8.84 -3.75
N LEU A 511 -4.68 7.79 -3.58
CA LEU A 511 -4.17 6.93 -4.65
C LEU A 511 -4.26 5.47 -4.22
N ASN A 512 -4.91 4.62 -5.00
CA ASN A 512 -4.91 3.18 -4.74
C ASN A 512 -3.62 2.51 -5.28
N LEU A 513 -2.87 1.86 -4.38
CA LEU A 513 -1.61 1.18 -4.68
C LEU A 513 -1.78 -0.23 -5.29
N GLU A 514 -3.01 -0.77 -5.37
CA GLU A 514 -3.35 -2.06 -6.00
C GLU A 514 -3.94 -1.92 -7.42
N ASN A 515 -4.19 -0.68 -7.87
CA ASN A 515 -4.52 -0.41 -9.28
C ASN A 515 -3.36 -0.50 -10.30
N PRO A 516 -2.06 -0.67 -9.95
CA PRO A 516 -1.00 -0.83 -10.93
C PRO A 516 -1.28 -1.96 -11.92
N SER A 517 -1.29 -1.63 -13.21
CA SER A 517 -1.31 -2.63 -14.29
C SER A 517 -0.51 -2.14 -15.50
N TRP A 518 -0.26 -3.03 -16.44
CA TRP A 518 0.45 -2.72 -17.68
C TRP A 518 -0.30 -1.66 -18.49
N GLY A 519 0.41 -0.62 -18.96
CA GLY A 519 -0.17 0.41 -19.82
C GLY A 519 -1.19 1.35 -19.16
N ASN A 520 -1.30 1.38 -17.83
CA ASN A 520 -2.25 2.22 -17.10
C ASN A 520 -1.85 3.70 -16.97
N GLY A 521 -0.70 4.10 -17.53
CA GLY A 521 -0.18 5.46 -17.50
C GLY A 521 1.02 5.67 -16.58
N TRP A 522 1.20 4.80 -15.57
CA TRP A 522 2.31 4.89 -14.62
C TRP A 522 3.62 4.41 -15.26
N GLY A 523 4.75 4.81 -14.68
CA GLY A 523 6.05 4.18 -14.94
C GLY A 523 5.96 2.66 -14.72
N GLU A 524 6.69 1.88 -15.51
CA GLU A 524 6.74 0.42 -15.40
C GLU A 524 8.08 0.01 -14.78
N GLY A 525 8.13 -1.20 -14.20
CA GLY A 525 9.35 -1.74 -13.60
C GLY A 525 9.62 -1.29 -12.16
N ASP A 526 10.74 -1.80 -11.63
CA ASP A 526 11.23 -1.62 -10.26
C ASP A 526 11.91 -0.27 -10.00
N THR A 527 11.80 0.66 -10.94
CA THR A 527 12.20 2.07 -10.79
C THR A 527 11.01 2.99 -10.53
N THR A 528 9.83 2.44 -10.22
CA THR A 528 8.62 3.21 -9.91
C THR A 528 8.11 2.78 -8.53
N GLU A 529 8.10 3.69 -7.56
CA GLU A 529 7.82 3.38 -6.15
C GLU A 529 6.46 2.69 -5.94
N GLY A 530 5.40 3.19 -6.58
CA GLY A 530 4.08 2.59 -6.48
C GLY A 530 3.95 1.21 -7.11
N ARG A 531 4.88 0.80 -8.00
CA ARG A 531 4.95 -0.58 -8.51
C ARG A 531 5.56 -1.51 -7.48
N ILE A 532 6.55 -1.03 -6.72
CA ILE A 532 7.15 -1.76 -5.61
C ILE A 532 6.13 -1.89 -4.48
N ALA A 533 5.46 -0.80 -4.10
CA ALA A 533 4.43 -0.81 -3.07
C ALA A 533 3.30 -1.79 -3.40
N GLY A 534 2.73 -1.71 -4.61
CA GLY A 534 1.72 -2.67 -5.08
C GLY A 534 2.23 -4.10 -5.09
N ALA A 535 3.46 -4.36 -5.56
CA ALA A 535 4.04 -5.70 -5.52
C ALA A 535 4.20 -6.26 -4.10
N LEU A 536 4.57 -5.43 -3.12
CA LEU A 536 4.68 -5.84 -1.73
C LEU A 536 3.31 -6.06 -1.08
N ILE A 537 2.28 -5.27 -1.46
CA ILE A 537 0.89 -5.47 -1.03
C ILE A 537 0.36 -6.80 -1.56
N ASP A 538 0.41 -7.03 -2.88
CA ASP A 538 -0.05 -8.27 -3.55
C ASP A 538 0.75 -9.53 -3.15
N ILE A 539 1.89 -9.39 -2.45
CA ILE A 539 2.58 -10.53 -1.82
C ILE A 539 2.04 -10.77 -0.41
N THR A 540 1.70 -9.69 0.29
CA THR A 540 1.35 -9.68 1.71
C THR A 540 -0.08 -10.10 1.95
N ASP A 541 -1.02 -9.55 1.20
CA ASP A 541 -2.43 -9.77 1.44
C ASP A 541 -2.89 -11.13 0.91
N TYR A 542 -4.15 -11.45 1.16
CA TYR A 542 -4.78 -12.69 0.71
C TYR A 542 -5.96 -12.43 -0.22
N ALA A 543 -6.20 -11.16 -0.52
CA ALA A 543 -7.14 -10.74 -1.54
C ALA A 543 -6.37 -10.80 -2.87
N ASN A 544 -6.98 -11.37 -3.90
CA ASN A 544 -6.34 -11.48 -5.21
C ASN A 544 -7.21 -10.71 -6.22
N GLU A 545 -6.74 -9.56 -6.70
CA GLU A 545 -7.52 -8.56 -7.46
C GLU A 545 -7.20 -8.58 -8.97
N GLY A 546 -6.22 -9.38 -9.38
CA GLY A 546 -5.63 -9.36 -10.72
C GLY A 546 -5.60 -10.69 -11.45
N THR A 547 -5.05 -10.67 -12.68
CA THR A 547 -4.81 -11.91 -13.43
C THR A 547 -3.63 -12.66 -12.83
N TRP A 548 -2.57 -11.96 -12.42
CA TRP A 548 -1.33 -12.55 -11.93
C TRP A 548 -1.10 -12.37 -10.44
N ASP A 549 -1.88 -11.53 -9.80
CA ASP A 549 -2.00 -11.53 -8.35
C ASP A 549 -2.68 -12.83 -7.87
N ARG A 550 -1.87 -13.72 -7.30
CA ARG A 550 -2.24 -15.12 -7.00
C ARG A 550 -1.54 -15.66 -5.74
N HIS A 551 -0.82 -14.82 -5.01
CA HIS A 551 0.04 -15.24 -3.91
C HIS A 551 -0.26 -14.39 -2.68
N GLY A 552 -0.31 -15.01 -1.52
CA GLY A 552 -0.51 -14.30 -0.26
C GLY A 552 0.21 -15.00 0.87
N GLU A 553 1.00 -14.28 1.65
CA GLU A 553 1.82 -14.87 2.73
C GLU A 553 1.88 -14.05 4.02
N GLY A 554 1.19 -12.92 4.11
CA GLY A 554 1.32 -11.99 5.23
C GLY A 554 2.65 -11.19 5.18
N PRO A 555 2.79 -10.16 6.04
CA PRO A 555 3.89 -9.20 5.92
C PRO A 555 5.21 -9.72 6.47
N LEU A 556 5.19 -10.80 7.26
CA LEU A 556 6.33 -11.23 8.08
C LEU A 556 7.55 -11.68 7.27
N ASN A 557 7.35 -12.21 6.06
CA ASN A 557 8.46 -12.62 5.21
C ASN A 557 9.17 -11.40 4.59
N ILE A 558 8.41 -10.38 4.16
CA ILE A 558 8.98 -9.09 3.71
C ILE A 558 9.73 -8.42 4.85
N TRP A 559 9.14 -8.36 6.04
CA TRP A 559 9.81 -7.86 7.24
C TRP A 559 11.10 -8.64 7.55
N THR A 560 11.05 -9.96 7.47
CA THR A 560 12.19 -10.83 7.78
C THR A 560 13.35 -10.60 6.81
N THR A 561 13.08 -10.49 5.51
CA THR A 561 14.12 -10.18 4.52
C THR A 561 14.67 -8.77 4.72
N SER A 562 13.81 -7.78 4.97
CA SER A 562 14.24 -6.39 5.23
C SER A 562 15.16 -6.31 6.45
N ARG A 563 14.85 -7.00 7.54
CA ARG A 563 15.73 -7.02 8.73
C ARG A 563 17.06 -7.76 8.49
N ARG A 564 17.06 -8.83 7.70
CA ARG A 564 18.26 -9.65 7.50
C ARG A 564 19.27 -9.03 6.53
N HIS A 565 18.81 -8.14 5.66
CA HIS A 565 19.61 -7.66 4.54
C HIS A 565 19.38 -6.17 4.29
N ASN A 566 20.47 -5.46 4.01
CA ASN A 566 20.41 -4.06 3.58
C ASN A 566 20.24 -4.01 2.05
N SER A 567 19.01 -4.19 1.57
CA SER A 567 18.70 -4.15 0.14
C SER A 567 18.84 -2.72 -0.39
N VAL A 568 19.70 -2.47 -1.38
CA VAL A 568 19.89 -1.10 -1.91
C VAL A 568 18.90 -0.74 -3.03
N ASN A 569 18.13 -1.72 -3.51
CA ASN A 569 17.02 -1.59 -4.45
C ASN A 569 16.11 -2.84 -4.36
N PHE A 570 14.98 -2.84 -5.08
CA PHE A 570 14.03 -3.96 -5.07
C PHE A 570 14.58 -5.25 -5.70
N ALA A 571 15.47 -5.17 -6.69
CA ALA A 571 16.08 -6.36 -7.29
C ALA A 571 17.00 -7.09 -6.29
N ASP A 572 17.75 -6.35 -5.49
CA ASP A 572 18.57 -6.91 -4.41
C ASP A 572 17.68 -7.53 -3.32
N PHE A 573 16.61 -6.85 -2.92
CA PHE A 573 15.61 -7.41 -2.00
C PHE A 573 15.04 -8.73 -2.53
N TRP A 574 14.67 -8.77 -3.80
CA TRP A 574 14.10 -9.96 -4.43
C TRP A 574 15.08 -11.14 -4.46
N ALA A 575 16.36 -10.89 -4.77
CA ALA A 575 17.40 -11.89 -4.73
C ALA A 575 17.67 -12.41 -3.30
N GLN A 576 17.67 -11.51 -2.31
CA GLN A 576 17.86 -11.84 -0.90
C GLN A 576 16.67 -12.62 -0.32
N ARG A 577 15.45 -12.25 -0.69
CA ARG A 577 14.22 -12.99 -0.39
C ARG A 577 14.28 -14.43 -0.90
N ALA A 578 14.79 -14.63 -2.12
CA ALA A 578 15.04 -15.97 -2.66
C ALA A 578 16.07 -16.74 -1.82
N ALA A 579 17.16 -16.08 -1.42
CA ALA A 579 18.19 -16.66 -0.57
C ALA A 579 17.69 -17.02 0.85
N ASP A 580 16.71 -16.27 1.37
CA ASP A 580 16.00 -16.58 2.62
C ASP A 580 15.05 -17.79 2.50
N GLY A 581 14.81 -18.29 1.28
CA GLY A 581 13.94 -19.44 1.01
C GLY A 581 12.46 -19.09 0.90
N PHE A 582 12.12 -17.80 0.76
CA PHE A 582 10.74 -17.36 0.56
C PHE A 582 10.30 -17.52 -0.90
N ASN A 583 8.99 -17.52 -1.15
CA ASN A 583 8.45 -17.76 -2.48
C ASN A 583 8.87 -16.63 -3.44
N VAL A 584 9.49 -17.03 -4.56
CA VAL A 584 9.84 -16.19 -5.71
C VAL A 584 9.52 -16.91 -7.04
N ALA A 585 8.65 -17.92 -6.98
CA ALA A 585 8.36 -18.80 -8.12
C ALA A 585 7.36 -18.17 -9.08
N ASP A 586 7.42 -18.55 -10.37
CA ASP A 586 6.44 -18.15 -11.40
C ASP A 586 4.99 -18.51 -11.02
N SER A 587 4.78 -19.58 -10.25
CA SER A 587 3.45 -19.97 -9.79
C SER A 587 3.00 -19.27 -8.49
N GLY A 588 3.81 -18.36 -7.96
CA GLY A 588 3.57 -17.68 -6.68
C GLY A 588 3.92 -16.19 -6.77
N ALA A 589 4.73 -15.70 -5.85
CA ALA A 589 4.97 -14.27 -5.64
C ALA A 589 5.50 -13.54 -6.88
N LEU A 590 6.24 -14.20 -7.78
CA LEU A 590 6.72 -13.54 -9.00
C LEU A 590 5.57 -13.14 -9.94
N ALA A 591 4.43 -13.84 -9.87
CA ALA A 591 3.23 -13.47 -10.61
C ALA A 591 2.63 -12.15 -10.07
N SER A 592 2.55 -11.97 -8.76
CA SER A 592 2.14 -10.71 -8.11
C SER A 592 3.11 -9.55 -8.42
N VAL A 593 4.42 -9.82 -8.46
CA VAL A 593 5.43 -8.83 -8.90
C VAL A 593 5.21 -8.43 -10.37
N TYR A 594 4.92 -9.39 -11.25
CA TYR A 594 4.62 -9.14 -12.66
C TYR A 594 3.28 -8.42 -12.88
N GLN A 595 2.26 -8.68 -12.06
CA GLN A 595 1.00 -7.92 -12.06
C GLN A 595 1.28 -6.41 -11.92
N ASN A 596 2.22 -6.08 -11.04
CA ASN A 596 2.70 -4.73 -10.77
C ASN A 596 3.75 -4.23 -11.78
N THR A 597 3.84 -4.86 -12.95
CA THR A 597 4.72 -4.43 -14.07
C THR A 597 6.22 -4.53 -13.83
N ILE A 598 6.63 -5.30 -12.81
CA ILE A 598 8.03 -5.62 -12.56
C ILE A 598 8.30 -7.01 -13.15
N ASP A 599 9.03 -7.08 -14.27
CA ASP A 599 9.31 -8.34 -14.97
C ASP A 599 10.73 -8.85 -14.67
N TYR A 600 10.85 -9.71 -13.65
CA TYR A 600 12.07 -10.48 -13.39
C TYR A 600 12.07 -11.82 -14.14
N GLN A 601 11.87 -11.74 -15.46
CA GLN A 601 11.75 -12.89 -16.37
C GLN A 601 10.61 -13.84 -15.98
N PHE A 602 9.45 -13.28 -15.65
CA PHE A 602 8.25 -14.04 -15.30
C PHE A 602 7.80 -14.91 -16.48
N ARG A 603 7.51 -16.19 -16.22
CA ARG A 603 6.99 -17.13 -17.22
C ARG A 603 5.72 -17.75 -16.66
N ASP A 604 4.57 -17.27 -17.14
CA ASP A 604 3.27 -17.75 -16.67
C ASP A 604 3.15 -19.28 -16.92
N PRO A 605 3.04 -20.10 -15.87
CA PRO A 605 3.15 -21.55 -16.03
C PRO A 605 1.97 -22.14 -16.80
N LEU A 606 2.23 -22.93 -17.84
CA LEU A 606 1.21 -23.71 -18.53
C LEU A 606 1.13 -25.12 -17.94
N GLY A 607 0.00 -25.43 -17.30
CA GLY A 607 -0.33 -26.78 -16.86
C GLY A 607 -0.83 -27.66 -18.01
N ASN A 608 -0.60 -28.98 -17.91
CA ASN A 608 -1.10 -29.92 -18.90
C ASN A 608 -2.64 -29.96 -18.92
N TYR A 609 -3.24 -29.72 -20.09
CA TYR A 609 -4.69 -29.62 -20.29
C TYR A 609 -5.38 -28.63 -19.33
N ALA A 610 -4.65 -27.57 -18.94
CA ALA A 610 -5.13 -26.51 -18.07
C ALA A 610 -5.17 -25.19 -18.85
N PRO A 611 -6.26 -24.90 -19.59
CA PRO A 611 -6.34 -23.69 -20.40
C PRO A 611 -6.37 -22.44 -19.52
N LEU A 612 -5.65 -21.41 -19.96
CA LEU A 612 -5.55 -20.11 -19.31
C LEU A 612 -6.26 -19.07 -20.14
N THR A 613 -7.00 -18.17 -19.49
CA THR A 613 -7.56 -16.97 -20.12
C THR A 613 -6.71 -15.76 -19.73
N ARG A 614 -6.34 -14.94 -20.70
CA ARG A 614 -5.45 -13.80 -20.49
C ARG A 614 -5.97 -12.53 -21.15
N PRO A 615 -5.63 -11.35 -20.60
CA PRO A 615 -5.94 -10.08 -21.23
C PRO A 615 -5.09 -9.89 -22.50
N THR A 616 -5.25 -8.75 -23.15
CA THR A 616 -4.44 -8.40 -24.33
C THR A 616 -2.94 -8.45 -24.01
N PRO A 617 -2.10 -9.08 -24.86
CA PRO A 617 -0.67 -9.21 -24.63
C PRO A 617 0.04 -7.91 -24.97
N THR A 618 -0.11 -6.90 -24.10
CA THR A 618 0.59 -5.61 -24.19
C THR A 618 1.15 -5.26 -22.81
N PRO A 619 2.45 -5.51 -22.53
CA PRO A 619 3.48 -6.09 -23.43
C PRO A 619 3.23 -7.57 -23.77
N PRO A 620 4.01 -8.17 -24.68
CA PRO A 620 3.90 -9.60 -24.98
C PRO A 620 3.91 -10.47 -23.73
N HIS A 621 3.02 -11.45 -23.65
CA HIS A 621 2.96 -12.37 -22.53
C HIS A 621 3.86 -13.57 -22.76
N ASN A 622 4.65 -13.91 -21.73
CA ASN A 622 5.63 -14.98 -21.78
C ASN A 622 5.19 -16.12 -20.87
N PHE A 623 5.32 -17.35 -21.36
CA PHE A 623 4.87 -18.56 -20.70
C PHE A 623 6.05 -19.52 -20.52
N GLY A 624 5.86 -20.52 -19.66
CA GLY A 624 6.82 -21.61 -19.46
C GLY A 624 6.11 -22.94 -19.26
N TYR A 625 6.66 -24.01 -19.83
CA TYR A 625 6.28 -25.38 -19.51
C TYR A 625 7.43 -26.36 -19.76
N SER A 626 7.33 -27.53 -19.14
CA SER A 626 8.24 -28.65 -19.41
C SER A 626 7.47 -29.78 -20.08
N THR A 627 8.06 -30.40 -21.10
CA THR A 627 7.54 -31.65 -21.65
C THR A 627 7.80 -32.78 -20.66
N SER A 628 6.77 -33.54 -20.29
CA SER A 628 6.86 -34.60 -19.26
C SER A 628 6.82 -36.03 -19.82
N SER A 629 6.64 -36.20 -21.13
CA SER A 629 6.52 -37.52 -21.76
C SER A 629 7.17 -37.52 -23.16
N PRO A 630 7.68 -38.68 -23.63
CA PRO A 630 8.32 -38.80 -24.95
C PRO A 630 7.27 -38.92 -26.07
N TYR A 631 6.32 -37.98 -26.10
CA TYR A 631 5.19 -37.92 -27.02
C TYR A 631 5.07 -36.49 -27.57
N TRP A 632 4.19 -36.29 -28.55
CA TRP A 632 3.90 -34.94 -29.05
C TRP A 632 3.25 -34.08 -27.96
N SER A 633 3.71 -32.84 -27.86
CA SER A 633 3.15 -31.79 -27.00
C SER A 633 2.77 -30.60 -27.88
N VAL A 634 1.69 -29.88 -27.54
CA VAL A 634 1.19 -28.75 -28.33
C VAL A 634 0.83 -27.60 -27.42
N VAL A 635 1.32 -26.40 -27.72
CA VAL A 635 0.77 -25.16 -27.16
C VAL A 635 -0.10 -24.51 -28.23
N ALA A 636 -1.34 -24.21 -27.89
CA ALA A 636 -2.29 -23.56 -28.78
C ALA A 636 -2.80 -22.25 -28.19
N LEU A 637 -2.93 -21.24 -29.05
CA LEU A 637 -3.39 -19.89 -28.77
C LEU A 637 -4.69 -19.64 -29.53
N LYS A 638 -5.74 -19.24 -28.81
CA LYS A 638 -7.04 -18.89 -29.38
C LYS A 638 -7.39 -17.44 -29.03
N PRO A 639 -7.25 -16.50 -29.98
CA PRO A 639 -7.69 -15.13 -29.81
C PRO A 639 -9.21 -15.06 -29.59
N ASN A 640 -9.68 -14.21 -28.67
CA ASN A 640 -11.11 -13.89 -28.60
C ASN A 640 -11.50 -12.84 -29.66
N SER A 641 -10.56 -11.94 -29.97
CA SER A 641 -10.63 -10.92 -31.01
C SER A 641 -9.21 -10.49 -31.40
N GLY A 642 -9.08 -9.78 -32.51
CA GLY A 642 -7.77 -9.38 -33.04
C GLY A 642 -7.00 -10.55 -33.66
N ASP A 643 -5.74 -10.28 -33.96
CA ASP A 643 -4.76 -11.17 -34.59
C ASP A 643 -3.55 -11.27 -33.67
N LEU A 644 -3.35 -12.46 -33.08
CA LEU A 644 -2.30 -12.70 -32.09
C LEU A 644 -1.43 -13.86 -32.57
N ASP A 645 -0.11 -13.68 -32.56
CA ASP A 645 0.81 -14.73 -32.98
C ASP A 645 1.39 -15.49 -31.78
N LEU A 646 1.70 -16.76 -32.02
CA LEU A 646 2.36 -17.65 -31.06
C LEU A 646 3.79 -17.93 -31.51
N GLN A 647 4.76 -17.72 -30.62
CA GLN A 647 6.16 -18.09 -30.81
C GLN A 647 6.58 -19.08 -29.73
N LEU A 648 7.57 -19.93 -30.04
CA LEU A 648 8.17 -20.87 -29.11
C LEU A 648 9.69 -20.68 -29.07
N TRP A 649 10.24 -20.65 -27.86
CA TRP A 649 11.66 -20.42 -27.59
C TRP A 649 12.25 -21.56 -26.75
N ASP A 650 13.55 -21.80 -26.91
CA ASP A 650 14.29 -22.89 -26.25
C ASP A 650 14.93 -22.49 -24.92
N ASP A 651 14.93 -21.20 -24.59
CA ASP A 651 15.58 -20.65 -23.41
C ASP A 651 14.66 -19.69 -22.67
N ARG A 652 14.84 -19.62 -21.34
CA ARG A 652 14.03 -18.77 -20.48
C ARG A 652 14.11 -17.31 -20.91
N GLY A 653 15.28 -16.83 -21.34
CA GLY A 653 15.49 -15.47 -21.81
C GLY A 653 14.79 -15.14 -23.13
N GLN A 654 14.25 -16.14 -23.83
CA GLN A 654 13.65 -16.03 -25.16
C GLN A 654 14.59 -15.39 -26.19
N GLY A 655 15.84 -15.87 -26.22
CA GLY A 655 16.88 -15.52 -27.20
C GLY A 655 17.09 -16.57 -28.30
N ALA A 656 16.70 -17.83 -28.07
CA ALA A 656 16.83 -18.97 -28.96
C ALA A 656 15.47 -19.40 -29.55
N TYR A 657 15.09 -18.75 -30.65
CA TYR A 657 13.82 -19.01 -31.33
C TYR A 657 13.77 -20.42 -31.93
N LEU A 658 12.64 -21.13 -31.74
CA LEU A 658 12.41 -22.46 -32.31
C LEU A 658 11.45 -22.41 -33.50
N ALA A 659 10.22 -21.92 -33.28
CA ALA A 659 9.16 -21.88 -34.29
C ALA A 659 8.04 -20.90 -33.88
N GLY A 660 7.13 -20.63 -34.81
CA GLY A 660 6.00 -19.75 -34.58
C GLY A 660 4.87 -20.00 -35.55
N SER A 661 3.67 -19.54 -35.18
CA SER A 661 2.43 -19.62 -35.94
C SER A 661 1.77 -18.24 -35.91
N ALA A 662 1.34 -17.76 -37.08
CA ALA A 662 0.83 -16.41 -37.30
C ALA A 662 -0.41 -16.44 -38.22
N GLN A 663 -1.44 -17.17 -37.82
CA GLN A 663 -2.69 -17.25 -38.59
C GLN A 663 -3.54 -16.00 -38.35
N GLY A 664 -3.82 -15.26 -39.42
CA GLY A 664 -4.56 -14.00 -39.31
C GLY A 664 -5.93 -14.13 -38.64
N GLY A 665 -6.30 -13.11 -37.87
CA GLY A 665 -7.60 -12.94 -37.23
C GLY A 665 -7.79 -13.84 -36.01
N THR A 666 -8.99 -14.36 -35.79
CA THR A 666 -9.31 -15.19 -34.60
C THR A 666 -9.03 -16.67 -34.79
N ASN A 667 -8.17 -17.02 -35.76
CA ASN A 667 -7.79 -18.41 -36.00
C ASN A 667 -6.92 -18.91 -34.84
N VAL A 668 -6.93 -20.23 -34.60
CA VAL A 668 -6.11 -20.80 -33.52
C VAL A 668 -4.70 -21.04 -34.04
N ASP A 669 -3.72 -20.43 -33.41
CA ASP A 669 -2.31 -20.71 -33.64
C ASP A 669 -1.84 -21.86 -32.76
N PHE A 670 -0.93 -22.70 -33.26
CA PHE A 670 -0.27 -23.69 -32.42
C PHE A 670 1.16 -23.97 -32.86
N VAL A 671 1.97 -24.36 -31.88
CA VAL A 671 3.31 -24.90 -32.08
C VAL A 671 3.41 -26.21 -31.31
N ALA A 672 3.94 -27.24 -31.96
CA ALA A 672 4.06 -28.60 -31.43
C ALA A 672 5.53 -29.02 -31.30
N VAL A 673 5.82 -29.81 -30.27
CA VAL A 673 7.13 -30.39 -29.96
C VAL A 673 7.03 -31.91 -30.03
N ASP A 674 7.90 -32.55 -30.83
CA ASP A 674 8.02 -33.99 -30.90
C ASP A 674 9.05 -34.53 -29.90
N SER A 675 8.60 -34.86 -28.70
CA SER A 675 9.46 -35.47 -27.68
C SER A 675 9.74 -36.96 -27.91
N ASN A 676 9.24 -37.57 -29.00
CA ASN A 676 9.73 -38.88 -29.44
C ASN A 676 11.17 -38.79 -29.99
N ARG A 677 11.61 -37.57 -30.34
CA ARG A 677 12.90 -37.30 -30.98
C ARG A 677 13.72 -36.30 -30.20
N ARG A 678 13.08 -35.23 -29.73
CA ARG A 678 13.69 -34.21 -28.91
C ARG A 678 13.70 -34.66 -27.45
N ALA A 679 14.79 -34.42 -26.74
CA ALA A 679 14.86 -34.71 -25.31
C ALA A 679 13.81 -33.89 -24.54
N LEU A 680 13.34 -34.45 -23.41
CA LEU A 680 12.47 -33.71 -22.51
C LEU A 680 13.20 -32.47 -22.00
N GLY A 681 12.50 -31.35 -21.98
CA GLY A 681 13.06 -30.08 -21.55
C GLY A 681 12.00 -29.01 -21.36
N ASP A 682 12.49 -27.80 -21.08
CA ASP A 682 11.68 -26.60 -20.88
C ASP A 682 11.50 -25.85 -22.20
N TYR A 683 10.33 -25.25 -22.37
CA TYR A 683 9.97 -24.46 -23.53
C TYR A 683 9.23 -23.21 -23.10
N TYR A 684 9.43 -22.13 -23.85
CA TYR A 684 8.98 -20.81 -23.44
C TYR A 684 8.11 -20.16 -24.52
N PRO A 685 6.79 -20.42 -24.53
CA PRO A 685 5.88 -19.76 -25.47
C PRO A 685 5.82 -18.25 -25.24
N ARG A 686 5.64 -17.50 -26.32
CA ARG A 686 5.38 -16.06 -26.29
C ARG A 686 4.18 -15.75 -27.15
N VAL A 687 3.26 -14.96 -26.60
CA VAL A 687 2.10 -14.44 -27.32
C VAL A 687 2.34 -12.97 -27.62
N VAL A 688 2.24 -12.59 -28.89
CA VAL A 688 2.40 -11.21 -29.35
C VAL A 688 1.12 -10.71 -30.00
N ASN A 689 0.80 -9.43 -29.81
CA ASN A 689 -0.29 -8.79 -30.53
C ASN A 689 0.21 -8.33 -31.91
N TYR A 690 -0.32 -8.91 -33.00
CA TYR A 690 0.02 -8.48 -34.37
C TYR A 690 -0.86 -7.32 -34.82
N SER A 691 -2.19 -7.49 -34.72
CA SER A 691 -3.13 -6.42 -35.05
C SER A 691 -4.46 -6.53 -34.28
N GLY A 692 -5.08 -5.38 -34.01
CA GLY A 692 -6.27 -5.31 -33.17
C GLY A 692 -5.95 -5.44 -31.68
N GLY A 693 -6.85 -6.06 -30.92
CA GLY A 693 -6.70 -6.29 -29.49
C GLY A 693 -7.77 -7.25 -28.97
N GLY A 694 -7.70 -7.56 -27.67
CA GLY A 694 -8.59 -8.50 -27.02
C GLY A 694 -7.86 -9.51 -26.16
N GLY A 695 -8.59 -10.14 -25.24
CA GLY A 695 -8.07 -11.28 -24.49
C GLY A 695 -7.97 -12.53 -25.35
N TYR A 696 -7.38 -13.58 -24.80
CA TYR A 696 -7.19 -14.85 -25.50
C TYR A 696 -7.21 -16.02 -24.52
N ARG A 697 -7.30 -17.23 -25.09
CA ARG A 697 -7.05 -18.48 -24.38
C ARG A 697 -5.77 -19.12 -24.87
N ILE A 698 -4.99 -19.69 -23.97
CA ILE A 698 -3.79 -20.48 -24.29
C ILE A 698 -3.84 -21.79 -23.53
N GLU A 699 -3.46 -22.88 -24.16
CA GLU A 699 -3.46 -24.20 -23.54
C GLU A 699 -2.26 -25.02 -24.00
N LEU A 700 -1.65 -25.73 -23.05
CA LEU A 700 -0.71 -26.81 -23.32
C LEU A 700 -1.47 -28.14 -23.30
N ALA A 701 -1.39 -28.91 -24.37
CA ALA A 701 -1.81 -30.29 -24.43
C ALA A 701 -0.59 -31.21 -24.57
N GLN A 702 -0.41 -32.12 -23.63
CA GLN A 702 0.61 -33.17 -23.69
C GLN A 702 0.15 -34.43 -22.95
N GLY A 703 0.81 -35.56 -23.15
CA GLY A 703 0.49 -36.77 -22.39
C GLY A 703 1.00 -38.04 -23.06
N THR A 704 0.48 -39.18 -22.62
CA THR A 704 0.90 -40.51 -23.09
C THR A 704 -0.20 -41.22 -23.88
N VAL A 705 -1.29 -40.52 -24.22
CA VAL A 705 -2.46 -41.14 -24.86
C VAL A 705 -2.20 -41.30 -26.35
N VAL A 706 -2.20 -42.56 -26.79
CA VAL A 706 -2.02 -42.95 -28.19
C VAL A 706 -3.36 -43.14 -28.88
N LEU A 707 -3.48 -42.64 -30.10
CA LEU A 707 -4.58 -42.97 -31.02
C LEU A 707 -4.26 -44.28 -31.73
N ASN A 708 -4.92 -45.37 -31.31
CA ASN A 708 -4.89 -46.66 -31.98
C ASN A 708 -5.93 -46.74 -33.11
N ALA A 709 -5.89 -47.82 -33.91
CA ALA A 709 -6.94 -48.08 -34.89
C ALA A 709 -8.28 -48.29 -34.18
N GLY A 710 -9.35 -47.73 -34.75
CA GLY A 710 -10.65 -47.63 -34.13
C GLY A 710 -10.97 -46.21 -33.68
N SER A 711 -11.98 -46.09 -32.82
CA SER A 711 -12.50 -44.80 -32.34
C SER A 711 -12.18 -44.58 -30.87
N SER A 712 -11.91 -43.33 -30.51
CA SER A 712 -11.71 -42.85 -29.16
C SER A 712 -12.55 -41.60 -28.91
N THR A 713 -12.99 -41.40 -27.68
CA THR A 713 -13.70 -40.17 -27.29
C THR A 713 -12.71 -39.18 -26.70
N ILE A 714 -12.78 -37.94 -27.17
CA ILE A 714 -12.11 -36.79 -26.55
C ILE A 714 -13.19 -35.83 -26.05
N THR A 715 -13.00 -35.27 -24.86
CA THR A 715 -13.91 -34.28 -24.28
C THR A 715 -13.18 -32.95 -24.19
N MET A 716 -13.76 -31.90 -24.78
CA MET A 716 -13.24 -30.54 -24.68
C MET A 716 -14.35 -29.64 -24.14
N GLY A 717 -14.13 -29.09 -22.96
CA GLY A 717 -14.99 -28.08 -22.35
C GLY A 717 -14.87 -26.74 -23.09
N THR A 718 -15.70 -25.78 -22.67
CA THR A 718 -15.80 -24.45 -23.30
C THR A 718 -14.46 -23.69 -23.39
N ASN A 719 -13.57 -23.94 -22.42
CA ASN A 719 -12.28 -23.27 -22.33
C ASN A 719 -11.12 -24.05 -22.97
N ASN A 720 -11.30 -25.35 -23.24
CA ASN A 720 -10.27 -26.13 -23.91
C ASN A 720 -10.13 -25.66 -25.36
N VAL A 721 -8.89 -25.51 -25.79
CA VAL A 721 -8.43 -25.06 -27.10
C VAL A 721 -7.92 -26.23 -27.93
N VAL A 722 -7.18 -27.18 -27.33
CA VAL A 722 -6.44 -28.20 -28.09
C VAL A 722 -6.35 -29.55 -27.37
N THR A 723 -6.26 -30.62 -28.16
CA THR A 723 -5.80 -31.93 -27.69
C THR A 723 -4.84 -32.55 -28.70
N VAL A 724 -3.92 -33.39 -28.21
CA VAL A 724 -2.92 -34.08 -29.03
C VAL A 724 -2.89 -35.58 -28.74
N ARG A 725 -2.72 -36.38 -29.78
CA ARG A 725 -2.52 -37.83 -29.68
C ARG A 725 -1.35 -38.24 -30.56
N ASP A 726 -0.53 -39.13 -30.04
CA ASP A 726 0.46 -39.81 -30.88
C ASP A 726 -0.21 -40.96 -31.63
N THR A 727 0.24 -41.21 -32.85
CA THR A 727 -0.18 -42.39 -33.59
C THR A 727 0.95 -42.92 -34.44
N TYR A 728 1.26 -44.21 -34.30
CA TYR A 728 2.26 -44.85 -35.16
C TYR A 728 1.63 -45.16 -36.51
N LEU A 729 2.21 -44.61 -37.58
CA LEU A 729 1.77 -44.86 -38.95
C LEU A 729 2.90 -45.53 -39.75
N THR A 730 2.53 -46.41 -40.68
CA THR A 730 3.47 -47.17 -41.51
C THR A 730 3.64 -46.48 -42.86
N ALA A 731 4.88 -46.32 -43.32
CA ALA A 731 5.21 -45.75 -44.62
C ALA A 731 4.43 -46.45 -45.76
N GLY A 732 3.84 -45.67 -46.66
CA GLY A 732 3.14 -46.16 -47.85
C GLY A 732 1.76 -46.78 -47.58
N VAL A 733 1.31 -46.89 -46.34
CA VAL A 733 -0.03 -47.42 -45.99
C VAL A 733 -1.00 -46.24 -45.83
N PRO A 734 -1.98 -46.05 -46.72
CA PRO A 734 -2.98 -45.00 -46.55
C PRO A 734 -3.74 -45.18 -45.23
N VAL A 735 -3.94 -44.08 -44.50
CA VAL A 735 -4.74 -44.04 -43.28
C VAL A 735 -5.78 -42.94 -43.39
N THR A 736 -6.95 -43.16 -42.79
CA THR A 736 -7.96 -42.12 -42.62
C THR A 736 -8.07 -41.76 -41.15
N ILE A 737 -7.94 -40.47 -40.85
CA ILE A 737 -8.13 -39.92 -39.52
C ILE A 737 -9.32 -38.96 -39.60
N SER A 738 -10.29 -39.11 -38.71
CA SER A 738 -11.45 -38.23 -38.66
C SER A 738 -11.79 -37.81 -37.24
N VAL A 739 -12.33 -36.61 -37.10
CA VAL A 739 -12.90 -36.11 -35.84
C VAL A 739 -14.36 -35.72 -36.10
N ALA A 740 -15.28 -36.46 -35.52
CA ALA A 740 -16.71 -36.20 -35.62
C ALA A 740 -17.21 -35.47 -34.36
N THR A 741 -17.92 -34.38 -34.58
CA THR A 741 -18.64 -33.64 -33.53
C THR A 741 -19.84 -34.45 -33.04
N THR A 742 -20.18 -34.33 -31.74
CA THR A 742 -21.38 -35.00 -31.19
C THR A 742 -22.61 -34.09 -31.14
N ASN A 743 -22.45 -32.79 -31.42
CA ASN A 743 -23.54 -31.83 -31.54
C ASN A 743 -23.23 -30.75 -32.60
N THR A 744 -24.26 -30.00 -33.00
CA THR A 744 -24.19 -29.01 -34.09
C THR A 744 -23.48 -27.71 -33.73
N GLY A 745 -23.20 -27.47 -32.44
CA GLY A 745 -22.49 -26.27 -31.97
C GLY A 745 -20.97 -26.43 -31.90
N GLN A 746 -20.47 -27.65 -32.04
CA GLN A 746 -19.05 -27.96 -32.03
C GLN A 746 -18.44 -27.74 -33.41
N ASP A 747 -17.26 -27.13 -33.47
CA ASP A 747 -16.47 -26.96 -34.69
C ASP A 747 -15.03 -27.38 -34.37
N ALA A 748 -14.53 -28.39 -35.08
CA ALA A 748 -13.19 -28.94 -34.89
C ALA A 748 -12.30 -28.59 -36.07
N GLU A 749 -10.99 -28.57 -35.82
CA GLU A 749 -10.00 -28.63 -36.90
C GLU A 749 -9.04 -29.79 -36.61
N LEU A 750 -8.59 -30.47 -37.65
CA LEU A 750 -7.76 -31.66 -37.55
C LEU A 750 -6.45 -31.46 -38.32
N PHE A 751 -5.33 -31.83 -37.67
CA PHE A 751 -3.99 -31.74 -38.25
C PHE A 751 -3.20 -33.02 -37.98
N VAL A 752 -2.38 -33.41 -38.95
CA VAL A 752 -1.39 -34.49 -38.81
C VAL A 752 0.00 -33.89 -38.96
N LEU A 753 0.88 -34.18 -38.01
CA LEU A 753 2.25 -33.69 -37.91
C LEU A 753 3.24 -34.84 -38.09
N ASP A 754 4.33 -34.59 -38.83
CA ASP A 754 5.45 -35.53 -39.02
C ASP A 754 6.77 -34.85 -38.65
N SER A 755 7.72 -35.64 -38.14
CA SER A 755 9.09 -35.21 -37.89
C SER A 755 10.10 -36.15 -38.56
N ASP A 756 11.12 -35.56 -39.17
CA ASP A 756 12.20 -36.26 -39.83
C ASP A 756 13.36 -36.56 -38.86
N PRO A 757 13.71 -37.85 -38.63
CA PRO A 757 14.81 -38.19 -37.74
C PRO A 757 16.17 -37.67 -38.23
N ALA A 758 16.31 -37.41 -39.54
CA ALA A 758 17.53 -36.88 -40.13
C ALA A 758 17.60 -35.34 -40.13
N ASN A 759 16.52 -34.64 -39.75
CA ASN A 759 16.48 -33.18 -39.72
C ASN A 759 15.91 -32.69 -38.39
N ALA A 760 16.78 -32.32 -37.45
CA ALA A 760 16.37 -31.82 -36.14
C ALA A 760 15.46 -30.57 -36.18
N GLY A 761 15.55 -29.77 -37.25
CA GLY A 761 14.66 -28.62 -37.46
C GLY A 761 13.20 -28.99 -37.72
N SER A 762 12.91 -30.29 -37.91
CA SER A 762 11.55 -30.80 -38.09
C SER A 762 10.88 -31.29 -36.80
N TRP A 763 11.61 -31.33 -35.68
CA TRP A 763 11.10 -31.83 -34.40
C TRP A 763 10.20 -30.82 -33.69
N ILE A 764 10.15 -29.59 -34.20
CA ILE A 764 9.20 -28.55 -33.80
C ILE A 764 8.36 -28.21 -35.03
N ARG A 765 7.04 -28.18 -34.89
CA ARG A 765 6.09 -27.94 -36.01
C ARG A 765 5.09 -26.85 -35.67
N SER A 766 5.02 -25.81 -36.49
CA SER A 766 3.92 -24.87 -36.45
C SER A 766 2.68 -25.43 -37.15
N ARG A 767 1.52 -24.80 -36.95
CA ARG A 767 0.27 -25.11 -37.64
C ARG A 767 0.43 -25.26 -39.16
N SER A 768 1.16 -24.33 -39.79
CA SER A 768 1.39 -24.34 -41.24
C SER A 768 2.31 -25.47 -41.74
N ALA A 769 3.04 -26.13 -40.84
CA ALA A 769 3.96 -27.22 -41.16
C ALA A 769 3.31 -28.61 -41.03
N ALA A 770 1.99 -28.68 -40.80
CA ALA A 770 1.25 -29.93 -40.80
C ALA A 770 1.33 -30.62 -42.16
N VAL A 771 1.54 -31.94 -42.17
CA VAL A 771 1.63 -32.73 -43.40
C VAL A 771 0.26 -33.03 -44.01
N ALA A 772 -0.81 -32.89 -43.23
CA ALA A 772 -2.19 -32.94 -43.70
C ALA A 772 -3.10 -32.17 -42.73
N THR A 773 -4.17 -31.56 -43.26
CA THR A 773 -5.12 -30.74 -42.48
C THR A 773 -6.55 -30.90 -42.99
N ALA A 774 -7.54 -30.81 -42.10
CA ALA A 774 -8.96 -30.67 -42.42
C ALA A 774 -9.58 -29.62 -41.48
N THR A 775 -10.04 -28.50 -42.04
CA THR A 775 -10.42 -27.29 -41.29
C THR A 775 -11.67 -26.58 -41.85
N SER A 776 -12.31 -27.17 -42.87
CA SER A 776 -13.32 -26.51 -43.71
C SER A 776 -14.73 -27.10 -43.56
N GLY A 777 -14.90 -28.12 -42.72
CA GLY A 777 -16.21 -28.74 -42.46
C GLY A 777 -17.18 -27.82 -41.74
N GLY A 778 -16.68 -27.00 -40.81
CA GLY A 778 -17.48 -26.08 -40.01
C GLY A 778 -18.31 -26.76 -38.92
N ALA A 779 -19.16 -25.99 -38.25
CA ALA A 779 -19.89 -26.45 -37.07
C ALA A 779 -20.80 -27.66 -37.35
N GLY A 780 -20.67 -28.71 -36.52
CA GLY A 780 -21.41 -29.96 -36.61
C GLY A 780 -20.93 -30.94 -37.68
N ALA A 781 -19.91 -30.57 -38.47
CA ALA A 781 -19.37 -31.42 -39.51
C ALA A 781 -18.21 -32.29 -39.00
N THR A 782 -17.99 -33.41 -39.67
CA THR A 782 -16.83 -34.27 -39.45
C THR A 782 -15.66 -33.76 -40.28
N GLU A 783 -14.52 -33.47 -39.63
CA GLU A 783 -13.26 -33.22 -40.33
C GLU A 783 -12.58 -34.56 -40.63
N THR A 784 -12.15 -34.78 -41.88
CA THR A 784 -11.54 -36.04 -42.33
C THR A 784 -10.29 -35.80 -43.15
N ILE A 785 -9.22 -36.51 -42.81
CA ILE A 785 -7.95 -36.54 -43.53
C ILE A 785 -7.72 -37.96 -44.02
N THR A 786 -7.47 -38.12 -45.31
CA THR A 786 -6.84 -39.32 -45.87
C THR A 786 -5.40 -38.98 -46.22
N PHE A 787 -4.46 -39.71 -45.64
CA PHE A 787 -3.02 -39.41 -45.72
C PHE A 787 -2.23 -40.70 -45.92
N THR A 788 -1.20 -40.65 -46.77
CA THR A 788 -0.24 -41.76 -46.94
C THR A 788 1.10 -41.35 -46.31
N PRO A 789 1.50 -41.95 -45.18
CA PRO A 789 2.74 -41.66 -44.49
C PRO A 789 3.95 -41.86 -45.42
N ALA A 790 4.84 -40.88 -45.47
CA ALA A 790 6.10 -41.02 -46.21
C ALA A 790 7.13 -41.88 -45.46
N ARG A 791 6.97 -42.01 -44.13
CA ARG A 791 7.89 -42.73 -43.23
C ARG A 791 7.12 -43.45 -42.13
N SER A 792 7.68 -44.57 -41.64
CA SER A 792 7.13 -45.30 -40.50
C SER A 792 7.60 -44.64 -39.21
N ALA A 793 6.71 -43.95 -38.50
CA ALA A 793 7.05 -43.12 -37.34
C ALA A 793 5.83 -42.84 -36.45
N TRP A 794 6.08 -42.19 -35.30
CA TRP A 794 5.06 -41.58 -34.46
C TRP A 794 4.69 -40.20 -35.01
N TYR A 795 3.44 -40.05 -35.45
CA TYR A 795 2.86 -38.81 -35.93
C TYR A 795 2.04 -38.15 -34.82
N GLY A 796 2.05 -36.83 -34.80
CA GLY A 796 1.18 -36.04 -33.91
C GLY A 796 -0.16 -35.80 -34.58
N VAL A 797 -1.25 -36.17 -33.92
CA VAL A 797 -2.63 -35.84 -34.34
C VAL A 797 -3.14 -34.75 -33.41
N VAL A 798 -3.33 -33.56 -33.97
CA VAL A 798 -3.79 -32.38 -33.23
C VAL A 798 -5.25 -32.12 -33.59
N VAL A 799 -6.09 -31.98 -32.58
CA VAL A 799 -7.48 -31.55 -32.72
C VAL A 799 -7.64 -30.22 -32.01
N ILE A 800 -8.12 -29.21 -32.73
CA ILE A 800 -8.42 -27.88 -32.21
C ILE A 800 -9.92 -27.76 -31.96
N ASN A 801 -10.29 -27.19 -30.81
CA ASN A 801 -11.66 -26.77 -30.50
C ASN A 801 -11.92 -25.35 -31.03
N LYS A 802 -12.32 -25.23 -32.29
CA LYS A 802 -12.59 -23.93 -32.93
C LYS A 802 -13.85 -23.28 -32.34
N ALA A 803 -14.91 -24.05 -32.10
CA ALA A 803 -16.10 -23.57 -31.40
C ALA A 803 -16.84 -24.69 -30.65
N GLY A 804 -17.66 -24.30 -29.68
CA GLY A 804 -18.50 -25.23 -28.91
C GLY A 804 -17.77 -25.98 -27.80
N SER A 805 -18.48 -26.91 -27.18
CA SER A 805 -17.98 -27.80 -26.13
C SER A 805 -18.72 -29.13 -26.15
N GLY A 806 -18.08 -30.16 -25.58
CA GLY A 806 -18.63 -31.50 -25.47
C GLY A 806 -17.66 -32.58 -25.94
N ASN A 807 -18.21 -33.72 -26.33
CA ASN A 807 -17.44 -34.87 -26.80
C ASN A 807 -17.19 -34.79 -28.30
N TYR A 808 -16.04 -35.27 -28.75
CA TYR A 808 -15.75 -35.57 -30.15
C TYR A 808 -15.34 -37.04 -30.25
N THR A 809 -15.65 -37.65 -31.39
CA THR A 809 -15.19 -39.01 -31.72
C THR A 809 -14.01 -38.90 -32.66
N LEU A 810 -12.81 -39.24 -32.17
CA LEU A 810 -11.57 -39.28 -32.95
C LEU A 810 -11.30 -40.72 -33.41
N THR A 811 -11.26 -40.93 -34.72
CA THR A 811 -11.15 -42.25 -35.35
C THR A 811 -9.90 -42.33 -36.22
N ARG A 812 -9.21 -43.47 -36.17
CA ARG A 812 -8.17 -43.88 -37.13
C ARG A 812 -8.59 -45.20 -37.79
N SER A 813 -8.68 -45.22 -39.12
CA SER A 813 -9.05 -46.41 -39.91
C SER A 813 -8.08 -46.67 -41.05
#